data_AF-A0A955I0F0-F1
#
_entry.id   AF-A0A955I0F0-F1
#
_cell.length_a   1.000
_cell.length_b   1.000
_cell.length_c   1.000
_cell.angle_alpha   90.00
_cell.angle_beta   90.00
_cell.angle_gamma   90.00
#
_symmetry.space_group_name_H-M   'P 1'
#
loop_
_entity.id
_entity.type
_entity.pdbx_description
1 polymer ?
#
loop_
_entity_poly.entity_id
_entity_poly.type
_entity_poly.pdbx_seq_one_letter_code
_entity_poly.pdbx_strand_id
1 'polypeptide(L)'
;MKVSISKSVLQKFPNIVEGIVVAHGVNVETSHSRSINELLRKSEKDLISKYKGKGIEDVASIKVWDEIYKSVGEDSEMSKKDKQKMLPSHKNLALRVLGGDKIPNVNPLVNYYNALSLKYLLPFGAEDLSGYFGDLQLDVADGSELFLEINGKKVGRASKGEIVWKDSHSVSCRMWAWRQSERTKITRTTVDLIVIIDYVDDGGEINMLGQQSIDEIANGLESLFGAKIERYILDQRCPVVEVPFKSRSMSELTGTVEQNLASLVVSKIQGTKGIRKRKPESLRFEATDSLLRDLDLALRPYLPKDIGDIGLAYSQDGFLGDVSSSVAFRYSKILKDSPRNTAEMIVKNMVDQREKEDFEKAPFSIVTAAENGFINIRISPEFISKKLETVLENLDIFGRSNVGGGKLMLVESPGWNPNKTPHVGHLLNILLGKALIRLFQHVGLEAENDDIINDKGLPVMQTLWAYQKFADGATPESTGDKPDHFVYRYYVLGKNKYNEDPEVQKAVRDFLVRWEKGDKEIRMLWERLVNWSYTGQRQTIKRIWEEPGYAWYESDVYKGGKEIITEHLGEGVLEKLDDGAVIARIEQEYGLPDTIVLKSDGTGLYHTQDMGLLVRKKEKFDPWKIIYVVGEEQVAHFQRLFAILDALNIMPMDDLYHFAYSVVVGKDGKKLSSRDGLDLSADDLMDQMKDEAATVLRSRSSDIPDKVLDEISDAVAIGALKYSLLSRDPFKQMKFDVEESLSFTGKSGPYIMYAYTRAKNIQKKVGQVGEERVVTPDVFEKVYTDDVRNLVVRLLKYPEVIIQSSNNYSPGILAEYLFDLAKSFNNFYESVRVVDATPEDQRILLDVVKLSMHVLKDGLQILGIKTLDEM
;
A
#
# COMPACT_ATOMS: atom_id res chain seq x y z
N MET A 1 21.79 -5.03 19.57
CA MET A 1 20.36 -4.97 19.93
C MET A 1 20.26 -4.47 21.36
N LYS A 2 19.35 -3.54 21.68
CA LYS A 2 19.13 -3.13 23.08
C LYS A 2 18.18 -4.11 23.75
N VAL A 3 18.46 -4.43 25.01
CA VAL A 3 17.56 -5.13 25.92
C VAL A 3 17.26 -4.16 27.06
N SER A 4 15.99 -3.99 27.44
CA SER A 4 15.61 -2.98 28.43
C SER A 4 14.43 -3.36 29.30
N ILE A 5 14.33 -2.75 30.49
CA ILE A 5 13.15 -2.77 31.35
C ILE A 5 12.49 -1.38 31.29
N SER A 6 11.17 -1.32 31.05
CA SER A 6 10.48 -0.03 30.99
C SER A 6 10.38 0.63 32.37
N LYS A 7 10.30 1.97 32.36
CA LYS A 7 10.10 2.75 33.59
C LYS A 7 8.84 2.33 34.33
N SER A 8 7.79 1.97 33.61
CA SER A 8 6.52 1.51 34.17
C SER A 8 6.69 0.22 34.96
N VAL A 9 7.47 -0.73 34.44
CA VAL A 9 7.80 -1.98 35.14
C VAL A 9 8.62 -1.69 36.40
N LEU A 10 9.68 -0.88 36.30
CA LEU A 10 10.55 -0.54 37.43
C LEU A 10 9.84 0.28 38.52
N GLN A 11 8.85 1.11 38.15
CA GLN A 11 8.02 1.81 39.13
C GLN A 11 7.13 0.84 39.91
N LYS A 12 6.62 -0.19 39.25
CA LYS A 12 5.74 -1.20 39.86
C LYS A 12 6.53 -2.24 40.66
N PHE A 13 7.69 -2.62 40.17
CA PHE A 13 8.56 -3.65 40.74
C PHE A 13 10.01 -3.12 40.81
N PRO A 14 10.33 -2.24 41.77
CA PRO A 14 11.64 -1.58 41.83
C PRO A 14 12.82 -2.52 42.08
N ASN A 15 12.55 -3.66 42.71
CA ASN A 15 13.58 -4.66 43.04
C ASN A 15 13.66 -5.79 41.99
N ILE A 16 12.98 -5.67 40.85
CA ILE A 16 13.07 -6.70 39.80
C ILE A 16 14.46 -6.71 39.17
N VAL A 17 14.97 -7.91 38.91
CA VAL A 17 16.23 -8.14 38.23
C VAL A 17 16.03 -9.15 37.11
N GLU A 18 16.53 -8.79 35.93
CA GLU A 18 16.55 -9.67 34.76
C GLU A 18 17.99 -10.10 34.48
N GLY A 19 18.28 -11.36 34.78
CA GLY A 19 19.54 -12.00 34.39
C GLY A 19 19.50 -12.38 32.91
N ILE A 20 20.35 -11.75 32.10
CA ILE A 20 20.40 -11.98 30.65
C ILE A 20 21.66 -12.74 30.29
N VAL A 21 21.50 -13.90 29.68
CA VAL A 21 22.59 -14.70 29.11
C VAL A 21 22.37 -14.80 27.61
N VAL A 22 23.25 -14.16 26.84
CA VAL A 22 23.25 -14.25 25.37
C VAL A 22 24.25 -15.30 24.94
N ALA A 23 23.79 -16.22 24.09
CA ALA A 23 24.59 -17.33 23.62
C ALA A 23 24.64 -17.38 22.09
N HIS A 24 25.85 -17.41 21.54
CA HIS A 24 26.12 -17.42 20.10
C HIS A 24 26.74 -18.75 19.65
N GLY A 25 26.34 -19.24 18.49
CA GLY A 25 26.90 -20.48 17.92
C GLY A 25 26.47 -21.75 18.66
N VAL A 26 25.28 -21.74 19.26
CA VAL A 26 24.73 -22.85 20.04
C VAL A 26 24.46 -24.05 19.15
N ASN A 27 24.88 -25.24 19.57
CA ASN A 27 24.47 -26.50 18.96
C ASN A 27 23.41 -27.21 19.81
N VAL A 28 22.13 -27.04 19.45
CA VAL A 28 20.99 -27.62 20.18
C VAL A 28 20.97 -29.16 20.07
N GLU A 29 21.46 -29.74 18.96
CA GLU A 29 21.62 -31.19 18.78
C GLU A 29 22.95 -31.72 19.37
N THR A 30 23.34 -31.17 20.51
CA THR A 30 24.56 -31.56 21.24
C THR A 30 24.65 -33.07 21.51
N SER A 31 25.88 -33.60 21.45
CA SER A 31 26.21 -34.97 21.87
C SER A 31 25.92 -35.23 23.35
N HIS A 32 25.73 -34.19 24.16
CA HIS A 32 25.40 -34.23 25.58
C HIS A 32 23.90 -34.40 25.88
N SER A 33 23.05 -34.64 24.87
CA SER A 33 21.59 -34.78 25.06
C SER A 33 21.22 -35.81 26.15
N ARG A 34 21.96 -36.91 26.27
CA ARG A 34 21.74 -37.92 27.33
C ARG A 34 22.01 -37.36 28.73
N SER A 35 23.16 -36.72 28.94
CA SER A 35 23.54 -36.18 30.25
C SER A 35 22.64 -35.01 30.67
N ILE A 36 22.17 -34.20 29.72
CA ILE A 36 21.19 -33.13 29.98
C ILE A 36 19.84 -33.71 30.41
N ASN A 37 19.38 -34.77 29.76
CA ASN A 37 18.15 -35.45 30.17
C ASN A 37 18.30 -36.08 31.56
N GLU A 38 19.45 -36.66 31.88
CA GLU A 38 19.77 -37.16 33.22
C GLU A 38 19.77 -36.04 34.26
N LEU A 39 20.30 -34.86 33.93
CA LEU A 39 20.25 -33.68 34.79
C LEU A 39 18.81 -33.24 35.07
N LEU A 40 17.95 -33.17 34.06
CA LEU A 40 16.52 -32.87 34.25
C LEU A 40 15.85 -33.90 35.17
N ARG A 41 16.10 -35.20 34.95
CA ARG A 41 15.56 -36.26 35.82
C ARG A 41 16.13 -36.21 37.23
N LYS A 42 17.37 -35.75 37.40
CA LYS A 42 17.97 -35.52 38.71
C LYS A 42 17.29 -34.36 39.41
N SER A 43 17.13 -33.21 38.77
CA SER A 43 16.41 -32.06 39.33
C SER A 43 14.98 -32.40 39.75
N GLU A 44 14.26 -33.21 38.96
CA GLU A 44 12.93 -33.72 39.34
C GLU A 44 12.97 -34.55 40.63
N LYS A 45 13.93 -35.48 40.74
CA LYS A 45 14.10 -36.32 41.94
C LYS A 45 14.49 -35.50 43.16
N ASP A 46 15.40 -34.56 43.00
CA ASP A 46 15.89 -33.69 44.07
C ASP A 46 14.74 -32.82 44.60
N LEU A 47 13.91 -32.27 43.69
CA LEU A 47 12.71 -31.53 44.05
C LEU A 47 11.72 -32.39 44.84
N ILE A 48 11.41 -33.60 44.36
CA ILE A 48 10.51 -34.55 45.04
C ILE A 48 11.06 -34.89 46.42
N SER A 49 12.35 -35.22 46.53
CA SER A 49 13.00 -35.55 47.80
C SER A 49 12.88 -34.40 48.80
N LYS A 50 13.07 -33.16 48.34
CA LYS A 50 13.07 -31.97 49.19
C LYS A 50 11.66 -31.56 49.63
N TYR A 51 10.66 -31.64 48.74
CA TYR A 51 9.36 -30.98 48.92
C TYR A 51 8.12 -31.88 48.78
N LYS A 52 8.23 -33.19 48.48
CA LYS A 52 7.04 -34.06 48.41
C LYS A 52 6.31 -34.10 49.75
N GLY A 53 5.02 -33.76 49.72
CA GLY A 53 4.19 -33.65 50.93
C GLY A 53 4.45 -32.42 51.79
N LYS A 54 5.29 -31.47 51.34
CA LYS A 54 5.50 -30.15 51.95
C LYS A 54 4.87 -29.06 51.06
N GLY A 55 4.44 -27.96 51.66
CA GLY A 55 3.96 -26.79 50.91
C GLY A 55 5.13 -26.11 50.22
N ILE A 56 5.23 -26.22 48.89
CA ILE A 56 6.24 -25.48 48.11
C ILE A 56 5.94 -23.97 48.07
N GLU A 57 4.70 -23.60 48.37
CA GLU A 57 4.19 -22.21 48.50
C GLU A 57 4.98 -21.38 49.52
N ASP A 58 5.61 -22.03 50.51
CA ASP A 58 6.39 -21.35 51.56
C ASP A 58 7.87 -21.14 51.17
N VAL A 59 8.31 -21.64 50.01
CA VAL A 59 9.66 -21.37 49.51
C VAL A 59 9.76 -19.90 49.13
N ALA A 60 10.78 -19.20 49.63
CA ALA A 60 10.93 -17.75 49.49
C ALA A 60 10.80 -17.27 48.03
N SER A 61 11.49 -17.93 47.09
CA SER A 61 11.44 -17.58 45.67
C SER A 61 10.05 -17.81 45.05
N ILE A 62 9.36 -18.88 45.41
CA ILE A 62 8.00 -19.20 44.95
C ILE A 62 7.02 -18.17 45.47
N LYS A 63 7.08 -17.88 46.77
CA LYS A 63 6.17 -16.95 47.45
C LYS A 63 6.25 -15.54 46.86
N VAL A 64 7.46 -15.02 46.67
CA VAL A 64 7.67 -13.69 46.08
C VAL A 64 7.08 -13.62 44.67
N TRP A 65 7.31 -14.64 43.86
CA TRP A 65 6.77 -14.67 42.49
C TRP A 65 5.26 -14.89 42.43
N ASP A 66 4.67 -15.61 43.39
CA ASP A 66 3.22 -15.71 43.53
C ASP A 66 2.58 -14.36 43.86
N GLU A 67 3.19 -13.60 44.77
CA GLU A 67 2.72 -12.25 45.12
C GLU A 67 2.83 -11.30 43.91
N ILE A 68 3.95 -11.35 43.18
CA ILE A 68 4.16 -10.57 41.95
C ILE A 68 3.10 -10.94 40.90
N TYR A 69 2.94 -12.22 40.58
CA TYR A 69 1.96 -12.67 39.58
C TYR A 69 0.54 -12.33 40.01
N LYS A 70 0.20 -12.48 41.30
CA LYS A 70 -1.11 -12.10 41.82
C LYS A 70 -1.38 -10.61 41.66
N SER A 71 -0.40 -9.74 41.97
CA SER A 71 -0.54 -8.29 41.81
C SER A 71 -0.76 -7.88 40.34
N VAL A 72 -0.03 -8.50 39.40
CA VAL A 72 -0.25 -8.26 37.96
C VAL A 72 -1.61 -8.77 37.51
N GLY A 73 -2.02 -9.93 38.04
CA GLY A 73 -3.35 -10.48 37.82
C GLY A 73 -4.44 -9.53 38.31
N GLU A 74 -4.31 -8.95 39.50
CA GLU A 74 -5.30 -8.01 40.07
C GLU A 74 -5.42 -6.74 39.24
N ASP A 75 -4.29 -6.14 38.85
CA ASP A 75 -4.23 -4.88 38.09
C ASP A 75 -4.53 -5.02 36.59
N SER A 76 -4.65 -6.25 36.08
CA SER A 76 -4.90 -6.51 34.66
C SER A 76 -6.38 -6.70 34.32
N GLU A 77 -6.74 -6.42 33.08
CA GLU A 77 -8.06 -6.68 32.49
C GLU A 77 -8.28 -8.16 32.14
N MET A 78 -7.44 -9.07 32.64
CA MET A 78 -7.57 -10.51 32.42
C MET A 78 -8.91 -11.06 32.92
N SER A 79 -9.44 -12.10 32.27
CA SER A 79 -10.66 -12.76 32.76
C SER A 79 -10.41 -13.46 34.11
N LYS A 80 -11.43 -13.55 34.98
CA LYS A 80 -11.33 -14.30 36.26
C LYS A 80 -10.81 -15.72 36.07
N LYS A 81 -11.17 -16.37 34.96
CA LYS A 81 -10.73 -17.72 34.60
C LYS A 81 -9.25 -17.78 34.24
N ASP A 82 -8.74 -16.76 33.56
CA ASP A 82 -7.33 -16.69 33.20
C ASP A 82 -6.46 -16.33 34.41
N LYS A 83 -6.92 -15.41 35.27
CA LYS A 83 -6.27 -15.09 36.55
C LYS A 83 -6.10 -16.33 37.43
N GLN A 84 -7.12 -17.20 37.51
CA GLN A 84 -7.07 -18.45 38.30
C GLN A 84 -6.13 -19.53 37.75
N LYS A 85 -5.75 -19.45 36.47
CA LYS A 85 -4.86 -20.44 35.81
C LYS A 85 -3.42 -19.95 35.71
N MET A 86 -3.16 -18.75 36.18
CA MET A 86 -1.89 -18.07 36.03
C MET A 86 -0.96 -18.49 37.17
N LEU A 87 0.15 -19.14 36.81
CA LEU A 87 1.19 -19.56 37.75
C LEU A 87 2.55 -19.18 37.15
N PRO A 88 3.51 -18.71 37.99
CA PRO A 88 4.90 -18.56 37.57
C PRO A 88 5.45 -19.85 36.95
N SER A 89 6.30 -19.73 35.93
CA SER A 89 6.78 -20.88 35.14
C SER A 89 7.44 -21.98 36.00
N HIS A 90 8.34 -21.58 36.87
CA HIS A 90 9.06 -22.45 37.81
C HIS A 90 8.13 -23.15 38.82
N LYS A 91 7.11 -22.44 39.33
CA LYS A 91 6.09 -23.02 40.20
C LYS A 91 5.25 -24.06 39.46
N ASN A 92 4.84 -23.75 38.22
CA ASN A 92 4.07 -24.68 37.40
C ASN A 92 4.86 -25.96 37.09
N LEU A 93 6.15 -25.84 36.77
CA LEU A 93 7.05 -26.99 36.60
C LEU A 93 7.16 -27.81 37.89
N ALA A 94 7.36 -27.14 39.03
CA ALA A 94 7.52 -27.81 40.31
C ALA A 94 6.25 -28.55 40.76
N LEU A 95 5.08 -27.92 40.64
CA LEU A 95 3.79 -28.53 40.97
C LEU A 95 3.48 -29.74 40.08
N ARG A 96 3.83 -29.68 38.79
CA ARG A 96 3.72 -30.84 37.88
C ARG A 96 4.52 -32.02 38.41
N VAL A 97 5.78 -31.78 38.77
CA VAL A 97 6.69 -32.82 39.27
C VAL A 97 6.24 -33.38 40.62
N LEU A 98 5.84 -32.51 41.55
CA LEU A 98 5.33 -32.92 42.87
C LEU A 98 3.99 -33.65 42.80
N GLY A 99 3.17 -33.34 41.78
CA GLY A 99 1.94 -34.06 41.44
C GLY A 99 2.16 -35.46 40.85
N GLY A 100 3.42 -35.84 40.57
CA GLY A 100 3.80 -37.16 40.06
C GLY A 100 4.01 -37.23 38.54
N ASP A 101 3.81 -36.12 37.83
CA ASP A 101 4.08 -36.03 36.39
C ASP A 101 5.56 -35.75 36.13
N LYS A 102 6.05 -36.17 34.95
CA LYS A 102 7.38 -35.79 34.47
C LYS A 102 7.30 -34.53 33.61
N ILE A 103 8.36 -33.72 33.63
CA ILE A 103 8.58 -32.66 32.66
C ILE A 103 8.80 -33.31 31.28
N PRO A 104 8.04 -32.87 30.25
CA PRO A 104 8.21 -33.37 28.88
C PRO A 104 9.63 -33.13 28.37
N ASN A 105 10.16 -34.10 27.62
CA ASN A 105 11.42 -33.94 26.90
C ASN A 105 11.14 -33.19 25.59
N VAL A 106 11.52 -31.93 25.49
CA VAL A 106 11.25 -31.06 24.33
C VAL A 106 12.44 -31.04 23.37
N ASN A 107 13.55 -30.47 23.83
CA ASN A 107 14.86 -30.49 23.19
C ASN A 107 15.94 -30.30 24.27
N PRO A 108 17.22 -30.61 23.99
CA PRO A 108 18.27 -30.54 25.01
C PRO A 108 18.38 -29.16 25.69
N LEU A 109 18.27 -28.06 24.94
CA LEU A 109 18.37 -26.71 25.51
C LEU A 109 17.20 -26.40 26.46
N VAL A 110 15.98 -26.72 26.04
CA VAL A 110 14.76 -26.54 26.85
C VAL A 110 14.82 -27.40 28.11
N ASN A 111 15.30 -28.63 27.98
CA ASN A 111 15.45 -29.52 29.13
C ASN A 111 16.51 -29.00 30.11
N TYR A 112 17.58 -28.39 29.59
CA TYR A 112 18.65 -27.86 30.41
C TYR A 112 18.17 -26.69 31.27
N TYR A 113 17.56 -25.66 30.67
CA TYR A 113 17.06 -24.53 31.47
C TYR A 113 15.90 -24.95 32.40
N ASN A 114 15.05 -25.91 32.00
CA ASN A 114 14.01 -26.44 32.90
C ASN A 114 14.62 -27.17 34.11
N ALA A 115 15.74 -27.89 33.92
CA ALA A 115 16.44 -28.55 35.01
C ALA A 115 17.00 -27.53 36.02
N LEU A 116 17.50 -26.40 35.53
CA LEU A 116 17.98 -25.29 36.37
C LEU A 116 16.83 -24.53 37.03
N SER A 117 15.74 -24.27 36.32
CA SER A 117 14.54 -23.66 36.90
C SER A 117 13.99 -24.48 38.06
N LEU A 118 13.99 -25.82 37.96
CA LEU A 118 13.62 -26.71 39.07
C LEU A 118 14.64 -26.72 40.21
N LYS A 119 15.94 -26.62 39.90
CA LYS A 119 17.02 -26.62 40.90
C LYS A 119 17.00 -25.34 41.76
N TYR A 120 16.86 -24.20 41.11
CA TYR A 120 16.89 -22.88 41.75
C TYR A 120 15.52 -22.37 42.18
N LEU A 121 14.44 -22.98 41.68
CA LEU A 121 13.06 -22.51 41.86
C LEU A 121 12.90 -21.02 41.49
N LEU A 122 13.45 -20.67 40.32
CA LEU A 122 13.35 -19.35 39.70
C LEU A 122 12.78 -19.47 38.28
N PRO A 123 12.04 -18.46 37.79
CA PRO A 123 11.63 -18.36 36.39
C PRO A 123 12.84 -18.38 35.43
N PHE A 124 12.76 -19.24 34.41
CA PHE A 124 13.69 -19.24 33.28
C PHE A 124 12.89 -19.20 31.98
N GLY A 125 13.32 -18.37 31.03
CA GLY A 125 12.84 -18.36 29.65
C GLY A 125 14.01 -18.31 28.68
N ALA A 126 13.89 -18.96 27.53
CA ALA A 126 14.91 -18.90 26.48
C ALA A 126 14.24 -18.65 25.12
N GLU A 127 14.78 -17.70 24.36
CA GLU A 127 14.23 -17.24 23.09
C GLU A 127 15.28 -17.24 21.97
N ASP A 128 14.89 -17.65 20.77
CA ASP A 128 15.72 -17.61 19.57
C ASP A 128 15.89 -16.16 19.11
N LEU A 129 17.14 -15.69 19.09
CA LEU A 129 17.45 -14.31 18.79
C LEU A 129 17.11 -13.94 17.34
N SER A 130 17.16 -14.90 16.42
CA SER A 130 16.84 -14.70 15.01
C SER A 130 15.36 -14.34 14.77
N GLY A 131 14.50 -14.59 15.76
CA GLY A 131 13.08 -14.24 15.73
C GLY A 131 12.76 -12.78 16.06
N TYR A 132 13.73 -11.99 16.55
CA TYR A 132 13.48 -10.61 16.98
C TYR A 132 13.62 -9.57 15.87
N PHE A 133 12.81 -8.52 16.01
CA PHE A 133 12.79 -7.32 15.18
C PHE A 133 13.04 -6.07 16.03
N GLY A 134 14.21 -5.43 15.84
CA GLY A 134 14.60 -4.26 16.64
C GLY A 134 15.02 -4.63 18.07
N ASP A 135 14.72 -3.74 19.02
CA ASP A 135 15.13 -3.86 20.43
C ASP A 135 14.11 -4.67 21.25
N LEU A 136 14.59 -5.36 22.29
CA LEU A 136 13.77 -6.13 23.24
C LEU A 136 13.51 -5.29 24.50
N GLN A 137 12.24 -5.28 24.93
CA GLN A 137 11.83 -4.54 26.10
C GLN A 137 10.85 -5.34 26.97
N LEU A 138 11.09 -5.37 28.28
CA LEU A 138 10.11 -5.77 29.29
C LEU A 138 9.23 -4.57 29.62
N ASP A 139 7.92 -4.67 29.39
CA ASP A 139 7.00 -3.55 29.55
C ASP A 139 5.64 -3.99 30.11
N VAL A 140 4.82 -3.02 30.50
CA VAL A 140 3.42 -3.21 30.86
C VAL A 140 2.56 -3.14 29.60
N ALA A 141 1.80 -4.19 29.32
CA ALA A 141 0.90 -4.28 28.18
C ALA A 141 -0.24 -3.25 28.30
N ASP A 142 -0.54 -2.53 27.22
CA ASP A 142 -1.69 -1.64 27.16
C ASP A 142 -2.98 -2.36 26.70
N GLY A 143 -2.87 -3.63 26.30
CA GLY A 143 -3.96 -4.46 25.83
C GLY A 143 -4.10 -4.52 24.32
N SER A 144 -3.30 -3.75 23.58
CA SER A 144 -3.26 -3.77 22.12
C SER A 144 -2.27 -4.82 21.58
N GLU A 145 -1.31 -5.24 22.40
CA GLU A 145 -0.19 -6.07 21.97
C GLU A 145 -0.62 -7.50 21.63
N LEU A 146 -0.11 -8.00 20.51
CA LEU A 146 -0.44 -9.33 19.98
C LEU A 146 0.78 -10.25 20.03
N PHE A 147 0.52 -11.54 20.00
CA PHE A 147 1.54 -12.58 19.87
C PHE A 147 0.98 -13.80 19.16
N LEU A 148 1.85 -14.62 18.58
CA LEU A 148 1.47 -15.90 18.00
C LEU A 148 1.57 -16.99 19.07
N GLU A 149 0.45 -17.64 19.41
CA GLU A 149 0.48 -18.76 20.35
C GLU A 149 1.33 -19.91 19.78
N ILE A 150 2.06 -20.62 20.67
CA ILE A 150 2.84 -21.81 20.28
C ILE A 150 1.98 -22.77 19.45
N ASN A 151 2.57 -23.31 18.39
CA ASN A 151 1.99 -24.08 17.29
C ASN A 151 1.36 -23.25 16.16
N GLY A 152 1.44 -21.91 16.19
CA GLY A 152 1.14 -21.04 15.04
C GLY A 152 -0.33 -20.97 14.61
N LYS A 153 -1.25 -21.61 15.35
CA LYS A 153 -2.67 -21.74 14.95
C LYS A 153 -3.54 -20.56 15.35
N LYS A 154 -3.10 -19.72 16.30
CA LYS A 154 -3.94 -18.69 16.90
C LYS A 154 -3.10 -17.47 17.30
N VAL A 155 -3.58 -16.29 16.91
CA VAL A 155 -3.04 -15.01 17.39
C VAL A 155 -3.73 -14.64 18.70
N GLY A 156 -2.96 -14.59 19.77
CA GLY A 156 -3.38 -14.12 21.08
C GLY A 156 -3.16 -12.62 21.26
N ARG A 157 -3.72 -12.07 22.33
CA ARG A 157 -3.56 -10.68 22.77
C ARG A 157 -3.14 -10.69 24.24
N ALA A 158 -2.15 -9.86 24.60
CA ALA A 158 -1.85 -9.60 26.00
C ALA A 158 -2.94 -8.70 26.58
N SER A 159 -3.45 -9.02 27.77
CA SER A 159 -4.43 -8.16 28.43
C SER A 159 -3.74 -6.93 28.97
N LYS A 160 -4.45 -5.80 29.02
CA LYS A 160 -3.94 -4.58 29.62
C LYS A 160 -3.50 -4.84 31.06
N GLY A 161 -2.33 -4.33 31.45
CA GLY A 161 -1.73 -4.49 32.76
C GLY A 161 -0.82 -5.71 32.92
N GLU A 162 -0.76 -6.62 31.93
CA GLU A 162 0.19 -7.75 31.94
C GLU A 162 1.64 -7.27 31.78
N ILE A 163 2.60 -8.01 32.31
CA ILE A 163 4.03 -7.74 32.07
C ILE A 163 4.49 -8.60 30.91
N VAL A 164 5.04 -8.00 29.85
CA VAL A 164 5.36 -8.69 28.60
C VAL A 164 6.76 -8.34 28.12
N TRP A 165 7.46 -9.34 27.57
CA TRP A 165 8.61 -9.12 26.70
C TRP A 165 8.09 -8.84 25.28
N LYS A 166 8.49 -7.71 24.69
CA LYS A 166 8.08 -7.30 23.35
C LYS A 166 9.23 -6.69 22.56
N ASP A 167 9.12 -6.73 21.25
CA ASP A 167 10.00 -6.03 20.32
C ASP A 167 9.22 -5.10 19.38
N SER A 168 9.85 -4.59 18.32
CA SER A 168 9.20 -3.66 17.38
C SER A 168 8.09 -4.31 16.54
N HIS A 169 7.89 -5.62 16.64
CA HIS A 169 6.89 -6.36 15.87
C HIS A 169 5.75 -6.88 16.74
N SER A 170 6.04 -7.61 17.82
CA SER A 170 5.02 -8.26 18.64
C SER A 170 5.53 -8.67 20.03
N VAL A 171 4.63 -9.13 20.91
CA VAL A 171 5.01 -9.77 22.17
C VAL A 171 5.73 -11.09 21.89
N SER A 172 6.91 -11.26 22.50
CA SER A 172 7.76 -12.44 22.40
C SER A 172 7.48 -13.42 23.54
N CYS A 173 7.18 -12.91 24.74
CA CYS A 173 6.71 -13.72 25.86
C CYS A 173 5.79 -12.93 26.79
N ARG A 174 4.79 -13.61 27.34
CA ARG A 174 3.83 -13.04 28.30
C ARG A 174 4.18 -13.38 29.73
N MET A 175 3.83 -12.48 30.64
CA MET A 175 3.95 -12.61 32.09
C MET A 175 5.35 -13.09 32.45
N TRP A 176 6.37 -12.29 32.13
CA TRP A 176 7.79 -12.68 32.18
C TRP A 176 8.05 -13.93 31.33
N ALA A 177 8.20 -15.11 31.96
CA ALA A 177 8.50 -16.38 31.30
C ALA A 177 7.30 -17.36 31.21
N TRP A 178 6.04 -16.90 31.15
CA TRP A 178 4.87 -17.80 31.17
C TRP A 178 4.52 -18.43 29.82
N ARG A 179 4.39 -17.62 28.75
CA ARG A 179 4.00 -18.10 27.41
C ARG A 179 4.77 -17.39 26.32
N GLN A 180 5.71 -18.14 25.74
CA GLN A 180 6.51 -17.72 24.60
C GLN A 180 5.70 -17.71 23.30
N SER A 181 6.09 -16.82 22.38
CA SER A 181 5.55 -16.70 21.04
C SER A 181 6.15 -17.76 20.12
N GLU A 182 5.35 -18.27 19.18
CA GLU A 182 5.81 -19.24 18.17
C GLU A 182 7.02 -18.73 17.37
N ARG A 183 7.13 -17.41 17.18
CA ARG A 183 8.18 -16.74 16.42
C ARG A 183 9.56 -16.89 17.03
N THR A 184 9.67 -16.73 18.34
CA THR A 184 10.95 -16.70 19.06
C THR A 184 11.22 -18.04 19.76
N LYS A 185 10.42 -19.07 19.49
CA LYS A 185 10.58 -20.39 20.12
C LYS A 185 11.94 -21.01 19.80
N ILE A 186 12.49 -21.71 20.78
CA ILE A 186 13.69 -22.53 20.56
C ILE A 186 13.33 -23.74 19.68
N THR A 187 14.07 -23.90 18.60
CA THR A 187 13.99 -25.05 17.71
C THR A 187 15.33 -25.79 17.68
N ARG A 188 15.41 -26.89 16.92
CA ARG A 188 16.68 -27.60 16.72
C ARG A 188 17.67 -26.81 15.88
N THR A 189 17.21 -25.81 15.14
CA THR A 189 18.03 -24.97 14.25
C THR A 189 18.43 -23.64 14.90
N THR A 190 18.08 -23.40 16.16
CA THR A 190 18.46 -22.19 16.90
C THR A 190 19.97 -22.15 17.06
N VAL A 191 20.59 -21.04 16.62
CA VAL A 191 22.05 -20.81 16.69
C VAL A 191 22.39 -19.69 17.68
N ASP A 192 21.59 -18.64 17.71
CA ASP A 192 21.74 -17.51 18.63
C ASP A 192 20.50 -17.45 19.51
N LEU A 193 20.68 -17.35 20.83
CA LEU A 193 19.57 -17.28 21.77
C LEU A 193 19.86 -16.35 22.95
N ILE A 194 18.79 -15.90 23.57
CA ILE A 194 18.80 -15.14 24.81
C ILE A 194 18.09 -15.96 25.88
N VAL A 195 18.73 -16.16 27.02
CA VAL A 195 18.11 -16.71 28.22
C VAL A 195 17.86 -15.58 29.20
N ILE A 196 16.65 -15.56 29.75
CA ILE A 196 16.17 -14.59 30.73
C ILE A 196 15.88 -15.35 32.01
N ILE A 197 16.48 -14.88 33.11
CA ILE A 197 16.28 -15.39 34.46
C ILE A 197 15.66 -14.26 35.26
N ASP A 198 14.37 -14.38 35.56
CA ASP A 198 13.65 -13.35 36.30
C ASP A 198 13.83 -13.60 37.82
N TYR A 199 14.29 -12.62 38.58
CA TYR A 199 14.34 -12.71 40.06
C TYR A 199 14.21 -11.34 40.72
N VAL A 200 14.21 -11.30 42.05
CA VAL A 200 14.11 -10.07 42.84
C VAL A 200 15.38 -9.89 43.65
N ASP A 201 15.91 -8.68 43.68
CA ASP A 201 16.97 -8.30 44.62
C ASP A 201 16.37 -8.07 46.02
N ASP A 202 16.36 -9.13 46.82
CA ASP A 202 15.99 -9.10 48.23
C ASP A 202 17.18 -8.75 49.15
N GLY A 203 18.37 -8.50 48.58
CA GLY A 203 19.63 -8.36 49.33
C GLY A 203 20.08 -9.64 50.04
N GLY A 204 19.49 -10.80 49.71
CA GLY A 204 19.60 -12.03 50.49
C GLY A 204 19.67 -13.29 49.62
N GLU A 205 18.86 -14.29 49.98
CA GLU A 205 18.92 -15.62 49.39
C GLU A 205 18.48 -15.61 47.91
N ILE A 206 17.44 -14.85 47.56
CA ILE A 206 16.90 -14.85 46.20
C ILE A 206 17.89 -14.22 45.22
N ASN A 207 18.49 -13.08 45.59
CA ASN A 207 19.53 -12.44 44.77
C ASN A 207 20.74 -13.38 44.57
N MET A 208 21.19 -14.04 45.64
CA MET A 208 22.30 -15.01 45.55
C MET A 208 21.97 -16.18 44.61
N LEU A 209 20.76 -16.74 44.70
CA LEU A 209 20.31 -17.81 43.80
C LEU A 209 20.25 -17.32 42.35
N GLY A 210 19.76 -16.11 42.11
CA GLY A 210 19.74 -15.47 40.79
C GLY A 210 21.13 -15.44 40.16
N GLN A 211 22.11 -14.85 40.86
CA GLN A 211 23.50 -14.75 40.41
C GLN A 211 24.14 -16.13 40.14
N GLN A 212 23.99 -17.08 41.07
CA GLN A 212 24.52 -18.44 40.89
C GLN A 212 23.91 -19.14 39.67
N SER A 213 22.63 -18.90 39.42
CA SER A 213 21.92 -19.55 38.33
C SER A 213 22.29 -18.99 36.95
N ILE A 214 22.61 -17.69 36.87
CA ILE A 214 23.17 -17.04 35.68
C ILE A 214 24.55 -17.64 35.33
N ASP A 215 25.40 -17.82 36.33
CA ASP A 215 26.71 -18.45 36.14
C ASP A 215 26.59 -19.89 35.67
N GLU A 216 25.72 -20.68 36.32
CA GLU A 216 25.55 -22.10 35.98
C GLU A 216 25.01 -22.29 34.57
N ILE A 217 23.98 -21.53 34.16
CA ILE A 217 23.42 -21.68 32.82
C ILE A 217 24.40 -21.23 31.75
N ALA A 218 25.14 -20.14 31.98
CA ALA A 218 26.17 -19.67 31.07
C ALA A 218 27.27 -20.72 30.88
N ASN A 219 27.80 -21.27 31.98
CA ASN A 219 28.85 -22.30 31.92
C ASN A 219 28.35 -23.59 31.24
N GLY A 220 27.08 -23.94 31.43
CA GLY A 220 26.47 -25.07 30.72
C GLY A 220 26.29 -24.82 29.23
N LEU A 221 25.88 -23.62 28.83
CA LEU A 221 25.77 -23.26 27.41
C LEU A 221 27.14 -23.31 26.70
N GLU A 222 28.21 -22.88 27.36
CA GLU A 222 29.58 -23.04 26.82
C GLU A 222 29.98 -24.52 26.73
N SER A 223 29.90 -25.25 27.84
CA SER A 223 30.47 -26.60 27.93
C SER A 223 29.64 -27.69 27.25
N LEU A 224 28.31 -27.60 27.34
CA LEU A 224 27.39 -28.62 26.82
C LEU A 224 26.92 -28.31 25.41
N PHE A 225 26.84 -27.03 25.02
CA PHE A 225 26.29 -26.61 23.73
C PHE A 225 27.29 -25.91 22.81
N GLY A 226 28.53 -25.68 23.28
CA GLY A 226 29.61 -25.10 22.47
C GLY A 226 29.43 -23.60 22.18
N ALA A 227 28.59 -22.91 22.95
CA ALA A 227 28.25 -21.52 22.69
C ALA A 227 29.32 -20.55 23.21
N LYS A 228 29.38 -19.35 22.61
CA LYS A 228 30.06 -18.19 23.20
C LYS A 228 29.07 -17.38 24.01
N ILE A 229 29.43 -16.98 25.23
CA ILE A 229 28.48 -16.39 26.17
C ILE A 229 28.82 -14.96 26.56
N GLU A 230 27.76 -14.15 26.66
CA GLU A 230 27.77 -12.84 27.26
C GLU A 230 26.69 -12.75 28.35
N ARG A 231 27.00 -12.05 29.44
CA ARG A 231 26.16 -11.97 30.63
C ARG A 231 25.86 -10.51 30.93
N TYR A 232 24.61 -10.22 31.24
CA TYR A 232 24.15 -8.89 31.64
C TYR A 232 23.15 -8.99 32.78
N ILE A 233 23.06 -7.92 33.55
CA ILE A 233 22.06 -7.73 34.59
C ILE A 233 21.29 -6.47 34.22
N LEU A 234 19.96 -6.58 34.14
CA LEU A 234 19.09 -5.40 34.11
C LEU A 234 18.38 -5.26 35.45
N ASP A 235 18.43 -4.06 36.00
CA ASP A 235 17.76 -3.68 37.24
C ASP A 235 17.43 -2.17 37.20
N GLN A 236 16.99 -1.60 38.32
CA GLN A 236 16.67 -0.17 38.40
C GLN A 236 17.88 0.74 38.10
N ARG A 237 19.12 0.29 38.36
CA ARG A 237 20.36 1.05 38.15
C ARG A 237 20.85 0.92 36.72
N CYS A 238 20.65 -0.25 36.11
CA CYS A 238 21.03 -0.58 34.74
C CYS A 238 19.80 -1.05 33.95
N PRO A 239 18.85 -0.16 33.62
CA PRO A 239 17.59 -0.56 33.00
C PRO A 239 17.71 -0.90 31.51
N VAL A 240 18.89 -0.70 30.91
CA VAL A 240 19.15 -0.93 29.48
C VAL A 240 20.57 -1.46 29.31
N VAL A 241 20.72 -2.51 28.50
CA VAL A 241 22.03 -3.03 28.06
C VAL A 241 22.04 -3.21 26.54
N GLU A 242 23.21 -3.13 25.94
CA GLU A 242 23.42 -3.47 24.53
C GLU A 242 24.05 -4.85 24.41
N VAL A 243 23.38 -5.73 23.69
CA VAL A 243 23.89 -7.08 23.38
C VAL A 243 24.37 -7.12 21.92
N PRO A 244 25.48 -7.82 21.61
CA PRO A 244 26.08 -7.84 20.27
C PRO A 244 25.37 -8.82 19.32
N PHE A 245 24.07 -8.61 19.18
CA PHE A 245 23.24 -9.25 18.19
C PHE A 245 22.62 -8.19 17.27
N LYS A 246 22.62 -8.46 15.96
CA LYS A 246 21.92 -7.64 14.98
C LYS A 246 20.56 -8.28 14.70
N SER A 247 19.52 -7.77 15.36
CA SER A 247 18.15 -8.18 15.11
C SER A 247 17.68 -7.78 13.72
N ARG A 248 16.60 -8.42 13.26
CA ARG A 248 16.00 -8.13 11.96
C ARG A 248 15.40 -6.73 11.95
N SER A 249 15.44 -6.09 10.79
CA SER A 249 14.65 -4.90 10.51
C SER A 249 13.21 -5.28 10.19
N MET A 250 12.26 -4.41 10.54
CA MET A 250 10.86 -4.56 10.12
C MET A 250 10.70 -4.64 8.59
N SER A 251 11.70 -4.18 7.83
CA SER A 251 11.74 -4.33 6.36
C SER A 251 12.06 -5.75 5.87
N GLU A 252 12.56 -6.63 6.73
CA GLU A 252 12.99 -8.02 6.38
C GLU A 252 11.88 -9.06 6.60
N LEU A 253 10.66 -8.62 6.93
CA LEU A 253 9.47 -9.46 7.06
C LEU A 253 9.13 -10.16 5.74
N THR A 254 9.46 -11.45 5.64
CA THR A 254 9.20 -12.29 4.46
C THR A 254 8.54 -13.60 4.90
N GLY A 255 7.48 -14.03 4.20
CA GLY A 255 6.78 -15.29 4.48
C GLY A 255 5.34 -15.14 4.95
N THR A 256 4.51 -16.14 4.65
CA THR A 256 3.05 -16.15 4.88
C THR A 256 2.63 -16.19 6.35
N VAL A 257 3.50 -16.60 7.30
CA VAL A 257 3.13 -16.67 8.73
C VAL A 257 3.47 -15.37 9.45
N GLU A 258 4.66 -14.79 9.24
CA GLU A 258 5.03 -13.50 9.84
C GLU A 258 4.33 -12.30 9.15
N GLN A 259 4.07 -12.35 7.83
CA GLN A 259 3.21 -11.35 7.18
C GLN A 259 1.76 -11.43 7.67
N ASN A 260 1.27 -12.61 8.02
CA ASN A 260 -0.06 -12.75 8.61
C ASN A 260 -0.12 -12.07 9.97
N LEU A 261 0.93 -12.10 10.81
CA LEU A 261 0.94 -11.29 12.03
C LEU A 261 1.11 -9.81 11.76
N ALA A 262 2.02 -9.36 10.88
CA ALA A 262 2.15 -7.93 10.57
C ALA A 262 0.83 -7.36 10.01
N SER A 263 0.18 -8.09 9.10
CA SER A 263 -1.12 -7.71 8.56
C SER A 263 -2.25 -7.85 9.57
N LEU A 264 -2.22 -8.85 10.47
CA LEU A 264 -3.21 -8.99 11.56
C LEU A 264 -3.00 -8.00 12.71
N VAL A 265 -1.77 -7.55 12.98
CA VAL A 265 -1.45 -6.57 14.02
C VAL A 265 -1.89 -5.20 13.57
N VAL A 266 -1.58 -4.83 12.34
CA VAL A 266 -2.13 -3.64 11.69
C VAL A 266 -3.66 -3.75 11.59
N SER A 267 -4.23 -4.93 11.28
CA SER A 267 -5.69 -5.10 11.18
C SER A 267 -6.44 -5.22 12.51
N LYS A 268 -5.79 -5.58 13.64
CA LYS A 268 -6.46 -5.76 14.95
C LYS A 268 -6.24 -4.60 15.93
N ILE A 269 -5.24 -3.74 15.72
CA ILE A 269 -5.23 -2.40 16.35
C ILE A 269 -6.44 -1.59 15.86
N GLN A 270 -6.89 -1.85 14.63
CA GLN A 270 -8.15 -1.35 14.06
C GLN A 270 -9.38 -2.22 14.44
N GLY A 271 -9.34 -2.84 15.62
CA GLY A 271 -10.20 -3.94 16.07
C GLY A 271 -11.71 -3.80 15.80
N THR A 272 -12.10 -4.28 14.63
CA THR A 272 -13.36 -4.99 14.32
C THR A 272 -13.01 -5.95 13.17
N LYS A 273 -13.71 -7.09 13.06
CA LYS A 273 -13.52 -8.10 12.00
C LYS A 273 -13.15 -7.41 10.68
N GLY A 274 -11.96 -7.69 10.15
CA GLY A 274 -11.33 -6.92 9.08
C GLY A 274 -12.31 -6.53 7.99
N ILE A 275 -12.67 -5.25 8.01
CA ILE A 275 -13.35 -4.55 6.92
C ILE A 275 -12.30 -4.53 5.82
N ARG A 276 -12.34 -5.53 4.93
CA ARG A 276 -11.42 -5.59 3.79
C ARG A 276 -11.44 -4.23 3.11
N LYS A 277 -10.29 -3.71 2.65
CA LYS A 277 -10.26 -2.69 1.60
C LYS A 277 -11.25 -3.17 0.55
N ARG A 278 -12.42 -2.55 0.45
CA ARG A 278 -13.46 -2.99 -0.48
C ARG A 278 -12.82 -2.84 -1.84
N LYS A 279 -12.51 -3.95 -2.52
CA LYS A 279 -12.09 -3.84 -3.92
C LYS A 279 -13.25 -3.17 -4.64
N PRO A 280 -13.02 -2.11 -5.41
CA PRO A 280 -14.09 -1.47 -6.13
C PRO A 280 -14.78 -2.55 -6.96
N GLU A 281 -16.10 -2.49 -7.03
CA GLU A 281 -16.80 -3.30 -8.00
C GLU A 281 -16.35 -2.85 -9.39
N SER A 282 -15.96 -3.83 -10.22
CA SER A 282 -15.60 -3.57 -11.61
C SER A 282 -16.75 -2.84 -12.29
N LEU A 283 -16.43 -1.88 -13.16
CA LEU A 283 -17.44 -1.21 -13.99
C LEU A 283 -18.07 -2.18 -15.02
N ARG A 284 -17.44 -3.36 -15.23
CA ARG A 284 -17.88 -4.44 -16.13
C ARG A 284 -18.13 -3.98 -17.57
N PHE A 285 -17.40 -2.97 -18.02
CA PHE A 285 -17.41 -2.56 -19.41
C PHE A 285 -16.71 -3.60 -20.28
N GLU A 286 -17.19 -3.78 -21.51
CA GLU A 286 -16.57 -4.63 -22.52
C GLU A 286 -16.11 -3.79 -23.70
N ALA A 287 -14.97 -4.14 -24.29
CA ALA A 287 -14.49 -3.47 -25.48
C ALA A 287 -15.41 -3.81 -26.67
N THR A 288 -15.95 -2.76 -27.29
CA THR A 288 -16.78 -2.87 -28.50
C THR A 288 -15.92 -3.04 -29.75
N ASP A 289 -14.80 -2.32 -29.81
CA ASP A 289 -13.79 -2.40 -30.87
C ASP A 289 -12.60 -3.24 -30.37
N SER A 290 -12.68 -4.57 -30.51
CA SER A 290 -11.69 -5.51 -29.95
C SER A 290 -11.15 -6.45 -31.02
N LEU A 291 -9.81 -6.50 -31.14
CA LEU A 291 -9.14 -7.44 -32.03
C LEU A 291 -9.43 -8.89 -31.64
N LEU A 292 -9.47 -9.20 -30.33
CA LEU A 292 -9.78 -10.55 -29.87
C LEU A 292 -11.22 -10.96 -30.20
N ARG A 293 -12.17 -10.03 -30.09
CA ARG A 293 -13.58 -10.28 -30.43
C ARG A 293 -13.75 -10.53 -31.93
N ASP A 294 -13.13 -9.71 -32.76
CA ASP A 294 -13.19 -9.87 -34.21
C ASP A 294 -12.52 -11.19 -34.64
N LEU A 295 -11.39 -11.53 -34.02
CA LEU A 295 -10.69 -12.78 -34.26
C LEU A 295 -11.52 -13.99 -33.79
N ASP A 296 -12.18 -13.91 -32.64
CA ASP A 296 -13.09 -14.96 -32.16
C ASP A 296 -14.17 -15.26 -33.19
N LEU A 297 -14.84 -14.22 -33.71
CA LEU A 297 -15.88 -14.34 -34.73
C LEU A 297 -15.34 -14.94 -36.03
N ALA A 298 -14.17 -14.47 -36.48
CA ALA A 298 -13.54 -14.96 -37.70
C ALA A 298 -13.04 -16.41 -37.57
N LEU A 299 -12.71 -16.88 -36.37
CA LEU A 299 -12.29 -18.26 -36.13
C LEU A 299 -13.44 -19.26 -36.08
N ARG A 300 -14.71 -18.82 -35.88
CA ARG A 300 -15.88 -19.71 -35.73
C ARG A 300 -16.04 -20.73 -36.86
N PRO A 301 -15.88 -20.40 -38.17
CA PRO A 301 -16.00 -21.37 -39.25
C PRO A 301 -14.95 -22.50 -39.20
N TYR A 302 -13.81 -22.25 -38.58
CA TYR A 302 -12.67 -23.18 -38.50
C TYR A 302 -12.72 -24.08 -37.24
N LEU A 303 -13.65 -23.83 -36.34
CA LEU A 303 -13.79 -24.58 -35.09
C LEU A 303 -14.86 -25.67 -35.23
N PRO A 304 -14.77 -26.77 -34.46
CA PRO A 304 -15.87 -27.72 -34.31
C PRO A 304 -17.21 -27.04 -33.99
N LYS A 305 -18.30 -27.57 -34.56
CA LYS A 305 -19.66 -27.12 -34.26
C LYS A 305 -19.93 -27.26 -32.75
N ASP A 306 -20.70 -26.32 -32.20
CA ASP A 306 -21.10 -26.25 -30.77
C ASP A 306 -19.98 -25.89 -29.77
N ILE A 307 -18.80 -25.47 -30.25
CA ILE A 307 -17.79 -24.84 -29.38
C ILE A 307 -18.29 -23.47 -28.90
N GLY A 308 -18.41 -23.33 -27.58
CA GLY A 308 -18.78 -22.08 -26.90
C GLY A 308 -17.63 -21.05 -26.88
N ASP A 309 -17.47 -20.33 -25.78
CA ASP A 309 -16.32 -19.42 -25.63
C ASP A 309 -14.99 -20.20 -25.77
N ILE A 310 -14.07 -19.65 -26.56
CA ILE A 310 -12.75 -20.25 -26.83
C ILE A 310 -11.66 -19.67 -25.92
N GLY A 311 -11.90 -18.58 -25.21
CA GLY A 311 -10.99 -18.03 -24.20
C GLY A 311 -9.67 -17.60 -24.82
N LEU A 312 -9.76 -16.71 -25.82
CA LEU A 312 -8.61 -16.07 -26.43
C LEU A 312 -7.94 -15.09 -25.46
N ALA A 313 -6.61 -15.11 -25.44
CA ALA A 313 -5.79 -14.14 -24.74
C ALA A 313 -4.53 -13.85 -25.55
N TYR A 314 -4.06 -12.60 -25.54
CA TYR A 314 -2.79 -12.23 -26.14
C TYR A 314 -1.63 -13.03 -25.54
N SER A 315 -0.73 -13.51 -26.38
CA SER A 315 0.49 -14.19 -25.91
C SER A 315 1.42 -13.20 -25.21
N GLN A 316 2.08 -13.66 -24.15
CA GLN A 316 3.19 -12.91 -23.52
C GLN A 316 4.50 -13.06 -24.30
N ASP A 317 4.59 -14.09 -25.15
CA ASP A 317 5.74 -14.40 -26.00
C ASP A 317 5.27 -14.51 -27.46
N GLY A 318 5.57 -13.47 -28.24
CA GLY A 318 5.19 -13.37 -29.66
C GLY A 318 5.84 -14.44 -30.55
N PHE A 319 6.80 -15.22 -30.02
CA PHE A 319 7.41 -16.34 -30.73
C PHE A 319 6.41 -17.48 -30.97
N LEU A 320 5.61 -17.82 -29.95
CA LEU A 320 4.67 -18.95 -30.00
C LEU A 320 3.40 -18.63 -30.82
N GLY A 321 3.04 -17.36 -30.94
CA GLY A 321 1.84 -16.86 -31.61
C GLY A 321 1.44 -15.48 -31.07
N ASP A 322 0.51 -14.79 -31.72
CA ASP A 322 0.01 -13.49 -31.27
C ASP A 322 -1.04 -13.65 -30.17
N VAL A 323 -1.83 -14.71 -30.25
CA VAL A 323 -2.84 -15.08 -29.26
C VAL A 323 -2.78 -16.57 -28.93
N SER A 324 -3.33 -16.92 -27.78
CA SER A 324 -3.50 -18.30 -27.33
C SER A 324 -4.96 -18.54 -26.95
N SER A 325 -5.43 -19.76 -27.19
CA SER A 325 -6.78 -20.21 -26.86
C SER A 325 -6.73 -21.32 -25.80
N SER A 326 -7.58 -21.19 -24.79
CA SER A 326 -7.75 -22.17 -23.71
C SER A 326 -8.92 -23.15 -23.97
N VAL A 327 -9.53 -23.08 -25.17
CA VAL A 327 -10.74 -23.85 -25.53
C VAL A 327 -10.61 -25.34 -25.26
N ALA A 328 -9.44 -25.92 -25.51
CA ALA A 328 -9.22 -27.36 -25.40
C ALA A 328 -9.43 -27.86 -23.96
N PHE A 329 -9.11 -27.09 -22.92
CA PHE A 329 -9.35 -27.49 -21.52
C PHE A 329 -10.83 -27.61 -21.17
N ARG A 330 -11.67 -26.79 -21.79
CA ARG A 330 -13.13 -26.84 -21.60
C ARG A 330 -13.72 -27.98 -22.42
N TYR A 331 -13.31 -28.07 -23.68
CA TYR A 331 -13.86 -29.03 -24.62
C TYR A 331 -13.42 -30.47 -24.34
N SER A 332 -12.22 -30.67 -23.78
CA SER A 332 -11.72 -32.01 -23.44
C SER A 332 -12.56 -32.69 -22.36
N LYS A 333 -13.19 -31.92 -21.46
CA LYS A 333 -14.14 -32.42 -20.46
C LYS A 333 -15.42 -32.98 -21.09
N ILE A 334 -15.85 -32.37 -22.20
CA ILE A 334 -17.04 -32.80 -22.95
C ILE A 334 -16.72 -34.07 -23.73
N LEU A 335 -15.57 -34.08 -24.42
CA LEU A 335 -15.11 -35.24 -25.21
C LEU A 335 -14.59 -36.40 -24.36
N LYS A 336 -14.34 -36.17 -23.06
CA LYS A 336 -13.66 -37.10 -22.14
C LYS A 336 -12.28 -37.54 -22.65
N ASP A 337 -11.53 -36.57 -23.17
CA ASP A 337 -10.16 -36.74 -23.68
C ASP A 337 -9.18 -35.82 -22.93
N SER A 338 -7.87 -35.95 -23.19
CA SER A 338 -6.86 -35.04 -22.65
C SER A 338 -6.91 -33.67 -23.34
N PRO A 339 -6.57 -32.57 -22.63
CA PRO A 339 -6.49 -31.24 -23.23
C PRO A 339 -5.54 -31.18 -24.44
N ARG A 340 -4.43 -31.93 -24.40
CA ARG A 340 -3.47 -32.03 -25.50
C ARG A 340 -4.10 -32.64 -26.76
N ASN A 341 -4.66 -33.84 -26.64
CA ASN A 341 -5.31 -34.52 -27.78
C ASN A 341 -6.45 -33.68 -28.34
N THR A 342 -7.21 -33.02 -27.45
CA THR A 342 -8.30 -32.12 -27.84
C THR A 342 -7.76 -30.91 -28.60
N ALA A 343 -6.64 -30.32 -28.16
CA ALA A 343 -5.99 -29.23 -28.88
C ALA A 343 -5.51 -29.69 -30.26
N GLU A 344 -4.81 -30.83 -30.36
CA GLU A 344 -4.36 -31.40 -31.63
C GLU A 344 -5.53 -31.65 -32.60
N MET A 345 -6.66 -32.17 -32.10
CA MET A 345 -7.88 -32.38 -32.88
C MET A 345 -8.47 -31.05 -33.38
N ILE A 346 -8.58 -30.04 -32.52
CA ILE A 346 -9.11 -28.72 -32.91
C ILE A 346 -8.21 -28.06 -33.95
N VAL A 347 -6.89 -28.09 -33.74
CA VAL A 347 -5.89 -27.56 -34.68
C VAL A 347 -6.00 -28.26 -36.03
N LYS A 348 -6.12 -29.59 -36.04
CA LYS A 348 -6.34 -30.34 -37.27
C LYS A 348 -7.61 -29.89 -37.99
N ASN A 349 -8.72 -29.72 -37.28
CA ASN A 349 -9.95 -29.21 -37.88
C ASN A 349 -9.77 -27.81 -38.48
N MET A 350 -9.06 -26.91 -37.78
CA MET A 350 -8.79 -25.56 -38.29
C MET A 350 -7.99 -25.60 -39.59
N VAL A 351 -6.97 -26.46 -39.67
CA VAL A 351 -6.17 -26.67 -40.89
C VAL A 351 -7.03 -27.28 -42.01
N ASP A 352 -7.78 -28.34 -41.73
CA ASP A 352 -8.64 -29.01 -42.71
C ASP A 352 -9.73 -28.07 -43.28
N GLN A 353 -10.28 -27.16 -42.46
CA GLN A 353 -11.24 -26.15 -42.94
C GLN A 353 -10.54 -25.05 -43.75
N ARG A 354 -9.35 -24.62 -43.32
CA ARG A 354 -8.54 -23.66 -44.08
C ARG A 354 -8.19 -24.15 -45.47
N GLU A 355 -7.95 -25.45 -45.67
CA GLU A 355 -7.68 -26.02 -47.00
C GLU A 355 -8.91 -26.08 -47.91
N LYS A 356 -10.12 -26.09 -47.34
CA LYS A 356 -11.38 -26.09 -48.09
C LYS A 356 -11.82 -24.68 -48.49
N GLU A 357 -11.49 -23.71 -47.66
CA GLU A 357 -11.67 -22.30 -47.95
C GLU A 357 -10.46 -21.76 -48.72
N ASP A 358 -10.61 -20.61 -49.37
CA ASP A 358 -9.50 -19.95 -50.06
C ASP A 358 -8.43 -19.55 -49.03
N PHE A 359 -7.21 -20.09 -49.16
CA PHE A 359 -6.14 -20.00 -48.16
C PHE A 359 -5.84 -18.56 -47.72
N GLU A 360 -5.98 -17.61 -48.64
CA GLU A 360 -5.71 -16.18 -48.43
C GLU A 360 -6.71 -15.51 -47.48
N LYS A 361 -7.89 -16.10 -47.25
CA LYS A 361 -8.96 -15.48 -46.43
C LYS A 361 -8.97 -15.90 -44.96
N ALA A 362 -8.17 -16.89 -44.57
CA ALA A 362 -8.16 -17.38 -43.20
C ALA A 362 -7.60 -16.31 -42.22
N PRO A 363 -8.18 -16.16 -41.01
CA PRO A 363 -7.74 -15.14 -40.05
C PRO A 363 -6.42 -15.49 -39.34
N PHE A 364 -5.82 -16.64 -39.64
CA PHE A 364 -4.57 -17.11 -39.04
C PHE A 364 -3.60 -17.62 -40.12
N SER A 365 -2.32 -17.34 -39.93
CA SER A 365 -1.22 -17.84 -40.77
C SER A 365 -0.66 -19.15 -40.23
N ILE A 366 -0.51 -19.26 -38.91
CA ILE A 366 0.01 -20.44 -38.20
C ILE A 366 -0.91 -20.75 -37.02
N VAL A 367 -1.21 -22.04 -36.83
CA VAL A 367 -1.93 -22.55 -35.66
C VAL A 367 -1.22 -23.80 -35.15
N THR A 368 -0.94 -23.87 -33.85
CA THR A 368 -0.21 -24.99 -33.24
C THR A 368 -0.84 -25.41 -31.91
N ALA A 369 -0.82 -26.71 -31.64
CA ALA A 369 -1.20 -27.24 -30.33
C ALA A 369 0.04 -27.30 -29.43
N ALA A 370 -0.01 -26.63 -28.29
CA ALA A 370 1.05 -26.68 -27.28
C ALA A 370 0.91 -27.94 -26.42
N GLU A 371 2.03 -28.45 -25.90
CA GLU A 371 2.04 -29.68 -25.09
C GLU A 371 1.15 -29.61 -23.84
N ASN A 372 1.00 -28.41 -23.28
CA ASN A 372 0.17 -28.15 -22.12
C ASN A 372 -1.33 -28.02 -22.44
N GLY A 373 -1.74 -28.13 -23.71
CA GLY A 373 -3.14 -28.08 -24.14
C GLY A 373 -3.65 -26.70 -24.57
N PHE A 374 -2.81 -25.66 -24.64
CA PHE A 374 -3.18 -24.41 -25.30
C PHE A 374 -3.10 -24.53 -26.82
N ILE A 375 -3.85 -23.70 -27.53
CA ILE A 375 -3.72 -23.55 -28.98
C ILE A 375 -3.12 -22.17 -29.25
N ASN A 376 -1.93 -22.12 -29.84
CA ASN A 376 -1.29 -20.86 -30.20
C ASN A 376 -1.64 -20.50 -31.64
N ILE A 377 -1.97 -19.23 -31.87
CA ILE A 377 -2.45 -18.72 -33.15
C ILE A 377 -1.63 -17.49 -33.53
N ARG A 378 -1.04 -17.53 -34.73
CA ARG A 378 -0.46 -16.36 -35.40
C ARG A 378 -1.49 -15.81 -36.37
N ILE A 379 -1.84 -14.55 -36.22
CA ILE A 379 -2.86 -13.88 -37.02
C ILE A 379 -2.31 -13.69 -38.45
N SER A 380 -3.17 -13.84 -39.45
CA SER A 380 -2.75 -13.64 -40.85
C SER A 380 -2.51 -12.15 -41.16
N PRO A 381 -1.57 -11.83 -42.08
CA PRO A 381 -1.38 -10.47 -42.58
C PRO A 381 -2.68 -9.90 -43.17
N GLU A 382 -3.42 -10.71 -43.92
CA GLU A 382 -4.74 -10.38 -44.48
C GLU A 382 -5.69 -9.82 -43.41
N PHE A 383 -5.90 -10.56 -42.33
CA PHE A 383 -6.86 -10.18 -41.29
C PHE A 383 -6.43 -8.90 -40.57
N ILE A 384 -5.14 -8.78 -40.26
CA ILE A 384 -4.60 -7.57 -39.64
C ILE A 384 -4.68 -6.38 -40.57
N SER A 385 -4.43 -6.54 -41.88
CA SER A 385 -4.50 -5.46 -42.85
C SER A 385 -5.91 -4.87 -42.94
N LYS A 386 -6.95 -5.71 -43.00
CA LYS A 386 -8.36 -5.30 -42.99
C LYS A 386 -8.76 -4.60 -41.70
N LYS A 387 -8.30 -5.12 -40.55
CA LYS A 387 -8.56 -4.47 -39.26
C LYS A 387 -7.87 -3.11 -39.18
N LEU A 388 -6.62 -3.02 -39.63
CA LEU A 388 -5.84 -1.80 -39.68
C LEU A 388 -6.51 -0.75 -40.59
N GLU A 389 -6.99 -1.15 -41.77
CA GLU A 389 -7.74 -0.29 -42.69
C GLU A 389 -8.97 0.31 -41.99
N THR A 390 -9.79 -0.53 -41.34
CA THR A 390 -10.99 -0.10 -40.60
C THR A 390 -10.65 0.89 -39.48
N VAL A 391 -9.54 0.65 -38.78
CA VAL A 391 -9.05 1.53 -37.71
C VAL A 391 -8.56 2.86 -38.27
N LEU A 392 -7.84 2.86 -39.38
CA LEU A 392 -7.33 4.08 -40.02
C LEU A 392 -8.46 4.94 -40.62
N GLU A 393 -9.54 4.32 -41.08
CA GLU A 393 -10.76 5.04 -41.48
C GLU A 393 -11.41 5.80 -40.32
N ASN A 394 -11.28 5.28 -39.10
CA ASN A 394 -11.91 5.80 -37.89
C ASN A 394 -10.86 6.25 -36.85
N LEU A 395 -9.69 6.70 -37.32
CA LEU A 395 -8.52 6.92 -36.46
C LEU A 395 -8.81 7.89 -35.29
N ASP A 396 -9.54 8.97 -35.56
CA ASP A 396 -9.84 10.01 -34.56
C ASP A 396 -10.65 9.51 -33.35
N ILE A 397 -11.37 8.38 -33.51
CA ILE A 397 -12.17 7.76 -32.44
C ILE A 397 -11.58 6.45 -31.93
N PHE A 398 -10.48 5.97 -32.52
CA PHE A 398 -9.83 4.73 -32.10
C PHE A 398 -9.32 4.85 -30.65
N GLY A 399 -9.68 3.87 -29.81
CA GLY A 399 -9.40 3.87 -28.36
C GLY A 399 -10.51 4.49 -27.51
N ARG A 400 -11.49 5.20 -28.11
CA ARG A 400 -12.65 5.75 -27.42
C ARG A 400 -13.83 4.78 -27.45
N SER A 401 -14.68 4.87 -26.44
CA SER A 401 -15.89 4.06 -26.32
C SER A 401 -17.03 4.86 -25.68
N ASN A 402 -18.28 4.41 -25.84
CA ASN A 402 -19.47 5.01 -25.24
C ASN A 402 -20.15 4.10 -24.20
N VAL A 403 -19.47 3.03 -23.76
CA VAL A 403 -19.99 2.03 -22.82
C VAL A 403 -20.42 2.59 -21.46
N GLY A 404 -19.89 3.76 -21.08
CA GLY A 404 -20.28 4.51 -19.89
C GLY A 404 -21.70 5.10 -19.96
N GLY A 405 -22.26 5.23 -21.16
CA GLY A 405 -23.65 5.66 -21.37
C GLY A 405 -23.98 7.07 -20.86
N GLY A 406 -22.98 7.96 -20.77
CA GLY A 406 -23.18 9.34 -20.33
C GLY A 406 -23.51 9.50 -18.84
N LYS A 407 -23.30 8.47 -18.02
CA LYS A 407 -23.52 8.59 -16.57
C LYS A 407 -22.47 9.49 -15.93
N LEU A 408 -22.90 10.32 -14.97
CA LEU A 408 -22.00 11.23 -14.26
C LEU A 408 -21.26 10.53 -13.11
N MET A 409 -19.94 10.67 -13.10
CA MET A 409 -19.06 10.23 -12.03
C MET A 409 -18.32 11.44 -11.43
N LEU A 410 -18.44 11.64 -10.12
CA LEU A 410 -17.62 12.62 -9.42
C LEU A 410 -16.34 11.98 -8.91
N VAL A 411 -15.23 12.69 -9.05
CA VAL A 411 -13.93 12.32 -8.48
C VAL A 411 -13.46 13.45 -7.56
N GLU A 412 -13.54 13.20 -6.25
CA GLU A 412 -13.09 14.13 -5.22
C GLU A 412 -11.57 14.05 -5.07
N SER A 413 -10.90 15.16 -5.36
CA SER A 413 -9.45 15.32 -5.26
C SER A 413 -9.07 16.81 -5.37
N PRO A 414 -8.09 17.34 -4.60
CA PRO A 414 -7.24 16.62 -3.64
C PRO A 414 -7.57 16.78 -2.15
N GLY A 415 -8.49 17.66 -1.77
CA GLY A 415 -8.78 18.00 -0.38
C GLY A 415 -7.83 19.05 0.19
N TRP A 416 -7.79 20.27 -0.37
CA TRP A 416 -6.80 21.28 0.02
C TRP A 416 -6.90 21.72 1.49
N ASN A 417 -5.73 21.97 2.08
CA ASN A 417 -5.59 22.70 3.34
C ASN A 417 -5.01 24.08 3.03
N PRO A 418 -5.74 25.20 3.22
CA PRO A 418 -5.32 26.52 2.79
C PRO A 418 -4.29 27.18 3.74
N ASN A 419 -3.45 26.37 4.37
CA ASN A 419 -2.35 26.78 5.23
C ASN A 419 -1.06 26.00 4.94
N LYS A 420 -1.03 25.17 3.88
CA LYS A 420 0.11 24.33 3.50
C LYS A 420 0.45 24.50 2.02
N THR A 421 1.73 24.39 1.70
CA THR A 421 2.20 24.22 0.32
C THR A 421 2.01 22.77 -0.14
N PRO A 422 1.73 22.53 -1.44
CA PRO A 422 1.67 21.18 -1.98
C PRO A 422 3.01 20.45 -1.84
N HIS A 423 2.96 19.13 -1.78
CA HIS A 423 4.12 18.23 -1.75
C HIS A 423 3.84 17.01 -2.63
N VAL A 424 4.81 16.11 -2.81
CA VAL A 424 4.67 14.95 -3.71
C VAL A 424 3.40 14.10 -3.46
N GLY A 425 2.99 13.91 -2.20
CA GLY A 425 1.73 13.21 -1.90
C GLY A 425 0.48 13.92 -2.42
N HIS A 426 0.44 15.26 -2.43
CA HIS A 426 -0.64 16.04 -3.05
C HIS A 426 -0.58 15.91 -4.58
N LEU A 427 0.63 15.88 -5.17
CA LEU A 427 0.79 15.64 -6.61
C LEU A 427 0.24 14.26 -6.99
N LEU A 428 0.59 13.20 -6.26
CA LEU A 428 0.05 11.86 -6.52
C LEU A 428 -1.49 11.86 -6.48
N ASN A 429 -2.09 12.48 -5.46
CA ASN A 429 -3.53 12.60 -5.32
C ASN A 429 -4.17 13.25 -6.56
N ILE A 430 -3.71 14.46 -6.91
CA ILE A 430 -4.22 15.22 -8.06
C ILE A 430 -4.10 14.41 -9.35
N LEU A 431 -2.91 13.84 -9.59
CA LEU A 431 -2.63 13.13 -10.82
C LEU A 431 -3.48 11.86 -10.96
N LEU A 432 -3.69 11.11 -9.88
CA LEU A 432 -4.58 9.95 -9.88
C LEU A 432 -6.02 10.37 -10.21
N GLY A 433 -6.55 11.38 -9.52
CA GLY A 433 -7.90 11.87 -9.76
C GLY A 433 -8.09 12.32 -11.21
N LYS A 434 -7.16 13.12 -11.74
CA LYS A 434 -7.21 13.63 -13.12
C LYS A 434 -7.05 12.53 -14.17
N ALA A 435 -6.16 11.56 -13.96
CA ALA A 435 -6.01 10.43 -14.87
C ALA A 435 -7.25 9.53 -14.90
N LEU A 436 -7.88 9.29 -13.75
CA LEU A 436 -9.14 8.56 -13.66
C LEU A 436 -10.26 9.26 -14.41
N ILE A 437 -10.42 10.57 -14.23
CA ILE A 437 -11.42 11.36 -14.97
C ILE A 437 -11.25 11.21 -16.47
N ARG A 438 -10.02 11.37 -16.98
CA ARG A 438 -9.75 11.25 -18.43
C ARG A 438 -10.00 9.83 -18.94
N LEU A 439 -9.69 8.80 -18.16
CA LEU A 439 -10.02 7.41 -18.49
C LEU A 439 -11.53 7.21 -18.61
N PHE A 440 -12.29 7.71 -17.63
CA PHE A 440 -13.74 7.60 -17.62
C PHE A 440 -14.41 8.35 -18.78
N GLN A 441 -13.91 9.55 -19.09
CA GLN A 441 -14.33 10.30 -20.28
C GLN A 441 -14.04 9.53 -21.58
N HIS A 442 -12.90 8.81 -21.67
CA HIS A 442 -12.57 7.99 -22.84
C HIS A 442 -13.50 6.79 -23.05
N VAL A 443 -14.16 6.30 -21.99
CA VAL A 443 -15.17 5.24 -22.09
C VAL A 443 -16.61 5.78 -22.11
N GLY A 444 -16.78 7.10 -22.24
CA GLY A 444 -18.08 7.75 -22.44
C GLY A 444 -18.88 7.97 -21.16
N LEU A 445 -18.22 8.04 -20.01
CA LEU A 445 -18.82 8.61 -18.80
C LEU A 445 -18.67 10.13 -18.82
N GLU A 446 -19.64 10.83 -18.25
CA GLU A 446 -19.41 12.20 -17.80
C GLU A 446 -18.60 12.09 -16.50
N ALA A 447 -17.41 12.67 -16.44
CA ALA A 447 -16.60 12.63 -15.23
C ALA A 447 -16.11 14.02 -14.87
N GLU A 448 -16.40 14.42 -13.64
CA GLU A 448 -16.14 15.76 -13.12
C GLU A 448 -15.27 15.69 -11.87
N ASN A 449 -14.37 16.65 -11.73
CA ASN A 449 -13.55 16.80 -10.52
C ASN A 449 -14.23 17.76 -9.56
N ASP A 450 -14.39 17.33 -8.32
CA ASP A 450 -14.66 18.25 -7.22
C ASP A 450 -13.62 18.12 -6.10
N ASP A 451 -13.66 19.07 -5.19
CA ASP A 451 -12.64 19.23 -4.15
C ASP A 451 -13.27 19.85 -2.90
N ILE A 452 -12.75 19.49 -1.73
CA ILE A 452 -13.13 20.08 -0.45
C ILE A 452 -11.95 20.87 0.12
N ILE A 453 -12.11 22.19 0.20
CA ILE A 453 -11.16 23.10 0.82
C ILE A 453 -11.45 23.11 2.33
N ASN A 454 -10.53 22.54 3.11
CA ASN A 454 -10.57 22.44 4.56
C ASN A 454 -10.16 23.79 5.20
N ASP A 455 -10.96 24.81 4.94
CA ASP A 455 -10.71 26.20 5.27
C ASP A 455 -11.07 26.58 6.71
N LYS A 456 -11.53 25.62 7.52
CA LYS A 456 -11.88 25.83 8.92
C LYS A 456 -10.99 25.00 9.85
N GLY A 457 -10.81 25.50 11.08
CA GLY A 457 -10.18 24.73 12.16
C GLY A 457 -8.93 25.36 12.74
N LEU A 458 -8.37 24.69 13.76
CA LEU A 458 -7.25 25.22 14.54
C LEU A 458 -5.99 25.53 13.69
N PRO A 459 -5.56 24.70 12.72
CA PRO A 459 -4.39 25.02 11.88
C PRO A 459 -4.54 26.33 11.10
N VAL A 460 -5.75 26.60 10.60
CA VAL A 460 -6.07 27.87 9.94
C VAL A 460 -5.96 29.01 10.96
N MET A 461 -6.61 28.88 12.13
CA MET A 461 -6.55 29.92 13.18
C MET A 461 -5.14 30.20 13.72
N GLN A 462 -4.28 29.18 13.81
CA GLN A 462 -2.85 29.34 14.14
C GLN A 462 -2.14 30.25 13.12
N THR A 463 -2.46 30.06 11.83
CA THR A 463 -1.89 30.83 10.72
C THR A 463 -2.37 32.29 10.78
N LEU A 464 -3.67 32.52 11.00
CA LEU A 464 -4.24 33.87 11.14
C LEU A 464 -3.61 34.62 12.31
N TRP A 465 -3.51 33.96 13.47
CA TRP A 465 -2.92 34.55 14.67
C TRP A 465 -1.46 34.95 14.42
N ALA A 466 -0.66 34.06 13.83
CA ALA A 466 0.73 34.33 13.54
C ALA A 466 0.90 35.47 12.52
N TYR A 467 0.10 35.49 11.45
CA TYR A 467 0.11 36.59 10.49
C TYR A 467 -0.23 37.93 11.17
N GLN A 468 -1.32 37.97 11.96
CA GLN A 468 -1.74 39.20 12.64
C GLN A 468 -0.68 39.73 13.62
N LYS A 469 0.11 38.84 14.24
CA LYS A 469 1.14 39.22 15.21
C LYS A 469 2.48 39.59 14.59
N PHE A 470 2.86 38.94 13.50
CA PHE A 470 4.25 38.96 13.01
C PHE A 470 4.41 39.46 11.58
N ALA A 471 3.33 39.59 10.79
CA ALA A 471 3.47 39.97 9.39
C ALA A 471 3.72 41.47 9.16
N ASP A 472 3.35 42.34 10.10
CA ASP A 472 3.48 43.81 9.98
C ASP A 472 2.97 44.36 8.63
N GLY A 473 1.85 43.82 8.14
CA GLY A 473 1.25 44.21 6.86
C GLY A 473 1.91 43.62 5.61
N ALA A 474 2.89 42.72 5.74
CA ALA A 474 3.48 42.02 4.60
C ALA A 474 2.43 41.26 3.79
N THR A 475 2.67 41.21 2.49
CA THR A 475 1.88 40.50 1.47
C THR A 475 2.80 39.66 0.58
N PRO A 476 2.30 38.61 -0.08
CA PRO A 476 3.08 37.85 -1.06
C PRO A 476 3.78 38.76 -2.09
N GLU A 477 3.08 39.78 -2.59
CA GLU A 477 3.61 40.73 -3.57
C GLU A 477 4.76 41.58 -3.01
N SER A 478 4.65 42.01 -1.75
CA SER A 478 5.69 42.82 -1.10
C SER A 478 6.97 42.05 -0.80
N THR A 479 6.89 40.72 -0.61
CA THR A 479 8.05 39.88 -0.29
C THR A 479 8.59 39.14 -1.52
N GLY A 480 7.84 39.09 -2.62
CA GLY A 480 8.19 38.33 -3.82
C GLY A 480 7.99 36.82 -3.69
N ASP A 481 7.34 36.36 -2.62
CA ASP A 481 7.09 34.94 -2.41
C ASP A 481 5.86 34.46 -3.18
N LYS A 482 5.88 33.18 -3.56
CA LYS A 482 4.67 32.50 -4.05
C LYS A 482 3.59 32.54 -2.95
N PRO A 483 2.32 32.88 -3.25
CA PRO A 483 1.30 33.13 -2.23
C PRO A 483 1.06 32.02 -1.18
N ASP A 484 1.09 30.75 -1.56
CA ASP A 484 0.94 29.61 -0.62
C ASP A 484 2.19 29.38 0.23
N HIS A 485 3.38 29.59 -0.32
CA HIS A 485 4.64 29.57 0.43
C HIS A 485 4.66 30.69 1.47
N PHE A 486 4.21 31.89 1.09
CA PHE A 486 4.06 33.02 2.00
C PHE A 486 3.17 32.66 3.20
N VAL A 487 1.96 32.11 2.95
CA VAL A 487 1.03 31.69 4.00
C VAL A 487 1.61 30.56 4.85
N TYR A 488 2.28 29.58 4.23
CA TYR A 488 2.85 28.43 4.93
C TYR A 488 3.90 28.82 5.98
N ARG A 489 4.70 29.87 5.75
CA ARG A 489 5.64 30.37 6.75
C ARG A 489 4.94 30.78 8.06
N TYR A 490 3.81 31.48 7.95
CA TYR A 490 3.02 31.86 9.12
C TYR A 490 2.33 30.67 9.78
N TYR A 491 1.95 29.64 9.01
CA TYR A 491 1.46 28.40 9.60
C TYR A 491 2.53 27.70 10.44
N VAL A 492 3.75 27.55 9.91
CA VAL A 492 4.87 26.94 10.67
C VAL A 492 5.15 27.72 11.95
N LEU A 493 5.22 29.05 11.86
CA LEU A 493 5.41 29.93 13.01
C LEU A 493 4.28 29.78 14.05
N GLY A 494 3.03 29.85 13.60
CA GLY A 494 1.84 29.74 14.45
C GLY A 494 1.73 28.38 15.12
N LYS A 495 1.98 27.29 14.38
CA LYS A 495 2.00 25.93 14.91
C LYS A 495 3.05 25.76 16.01
N ASN A 496 4.28 26.22 15.77
CA ASN A 496 5.36 26.11 16.77
C ASN A 496 4.99 26.88 18.05
N LYS A 497 4.53 28.13 17.91
CA LYS A 497 4.08 28.94 19.05
C LYS A 497 2.90 28.32 19.80
N TYR A 498 1.93 27.77 19.10
CA TYR A 498 0.79 27.07 19.70
C TYR A 498 1.22 25.85 20.53
N ASN A 499 2.23 25.11 20.07
CA ASN A 499 2.73 23.93 20.78
C ASN A 499 3.55 24.29 22.04
N GLU A 500 4.15 25.49 22.07
CA GLU A 500 5.05 25.93 23.13
C GLU A 500 4.33 26.74 24.24
N ASP A 501 3.29 27.52 23.88
CA ASP A 501 2.73 28.55 24.76
C ASP A 501 1.21 28.37 25.01
N PRO A 502 0.78 28.06 26.25
CA PRO A 502 -0.63 27.96 26.63
C PRO A 502 -1.47 29.22 26.37
N GLU A 503 -0.88 30.41 26.47
CA GLU A 503 -1.60 31.67 26.19
C GLU A 503 -1.85 31.82 24.69
N VAL A 504 -0.92 31.36 23.84
CA VAL A 504 -1.15 31.28 22.40
C VAL A 504 -2.26 30.27 22.09
N GLN A 505 -2.31 29.13 22.80
CA GLN A 505 -3.41 28.17 22.62
C GLN A 505 -4.78 28.78 22.92
N LYS A 506 -4.86 29.54 24.01
CA LYS A 506 -6.08 30.27 24.38
C LYS A 506 -6.45 31.32 23.34
N ALA A 507 -5.48 32.11 22.86
CA ALA A 507 -5.71 33.12 21.83
C ALA A 507 -6.18 32.52 20.50
N VAL A 508 -5.56 31.42 20.05
CA VAL A 508 -5.96 30.72 18.82
C VAL A 508 -7.36 30.13 18.94
N ARG A 509 -7.74 29.60 20.11
CA ARG A 509 -9.12 29.12 20.34
C ARG A 509 -10.13 30.28 20.34
N ASP A 510 -9.76 31.44 20.87
CA ASP A 510 -10.59 32.65 20.78
C ASP A 510 -10.82 33.09 19.32
N PHE A 511 -9.80 32.99 18.46
CA PHE A 511 -9.95 33.26 17.02
C PHE A 511 -11.01 32.35 16.39
N LEU A 512 -11.00 31.05 16.72
CA LEU A 512 -12.02 30.12 16.22
C LEU A 512 -13.43 30.52 16.68
N VAL A 513 -13.59 30.84 17.96
CA VAL A 513 -14.89 31.27 18.53
C VAL A 513 -15.37 32.57 17.89
N ARG A 514 -14.48 33.55 17.69
CA ARG A 514 -14.80 34.82 17.02
C ARG A 514 -15.18 34.59 15.55
N TRP A 515 -14.46 33.72 14.85
CA TRP A 515 -14.79 33.32 13.48
C TRP A 515 -16.19 32.68 13.40
N GLU A 516 -16.52 31.78 14.32
CA GLU A 516 -17.84 31.12 14.39
C GLU A 516 -18.97 32.10 14.72
N LYS A 517 -18.68 33.15 15.50
CA LYS A 517 -19.61 34.26 15.79
C LYS A 517 -19.72 35.31 14.66
N GLY A 518 -18.98 35.14 13.56
CA GLY A 518 -19.04 36.06 12.41
C GLY A 518 -18.33 37.39 12.66
N ASP A 519 -17.29 37.41 13.50
CA ASP A 519 -16.44 38.60 13.69
C ASP A 519 -15.86 39.05 12.35
N LYS A 520 -16.17 40.30 11.96
CA LYS A 520 -15.80 40.85 10.65
C LYS A 520 -14.29 40.92 10.43
N GLU A 521 -13.53 41.29 11.46
CA GLU A 521 -12.08 41.43 11.34
C GLU A 521 -11.43 40.06 11.10
N ILE A 522 -11.82 39.06 11.90
CA ILE A 522 -11.31 37.70 11.76
C ILE A 522 -11.75 37.08 10.43
N ARG A 523 -12.98 37.30 9.99
CA ARG A 523 -13.50 36.82 8.69
C ARG A 523 -12.76 37.42 7.50
N MET A 524 -12.51 38.74 7.49
CA MET A 524 -11.74 39.39 6.42
C MET A 524 -10.30 38.90 6.37
N LEU A 525 -9.66 38.71 7.53
CA LEU A 525 -8.30 38.18 7.59
C LEU A 525 -8.25 36.73 7.09
N TRP A 526 -9.21 35.92 7.53
CA TRP A 526 -9.39 34.54 7.08
C TRP A 526 -9.53 34.43 5.56
N GLU A 527 -10.49 35.16 4.97
CA GLU A 527 -10.74 35.16 3.51
C GLU A 527 -9.47 35.52 2.73
N ARG A 528 -8.73 36.53 3.20
CA ARG A 528 -7.48 36.97 2.57
C ARG A 528 -6.43 35.87 2.54
N LEU A 529 -6.14 35.25 3.69
CA LEU A 529 -5.11 34.21 3.79
C LEU A 529 -5.51 32.94 3.02
N VAL A 530 -6.78 32.54 3.11
CA VAL A 530 -7.30 31.39 2.34
C VAL A 530 -7.17 31.65 0.85
N ASN A 531 -7.53 32.84 0.37
CA ASN A 531 -7.43 33.20 -1.05
C ASN A 531 -5.97 33.24 -1.55
N TRP A 532 -5.04 33.79 -0.76
CA TRP A 532 -3.61 33.75 -1.11
C TRP A 532 -3.10 32.30 -1.20
N SER A 533 -3.42 31.48 -0.21
CA SER A 533 -3.00 30.07 -0.20
C SER A 533 -3.55 29.31 -1.40
N TYR A 534 -4.84 29.45 -1.69
CA TYR A 534 -5.45 28.79 -2.84
C TYR A 534 -4.91 29.31 -4.18
N THR A 535 -4.60 30.61 -4.28
CA THR A 535 -3.96 31.19 -5.47
C THR A 535 -2.60 30.55 -5.75
N GLY A 536 -1.76 30.37 -4.72
CA GLY A 536 -0.47 29.70 -4.86
C GLY A 536 -0.60 28.22 -5.23
N GLN A 537 -1.53 27.50 -4.58
CA GLN A 537 -1.82 26.09 -4.91
C GLN A 537 -2.27 25.92 -6.36
N ARG A 538 -3.12 26.83 -6.87
CA ARG A 538 -3.55 26.84 -8.28
C ARG A 538 -2.40 27.09 -9.26
N GLN A 539 -1.39 27.88 -8.89
CA GLN A 539 -0.20 28.06 -9.72
C GLN A 539 0.57 26.73 -9.88
N THR A 540 0.70 25.93 -8.81
CA THR A 540 1.29 24.58 -8.86
C THR A 540 0.46 23.63 -9.74
N ILE A 541 -0.86 23.62 -9.59
CA ILE A 541 -1.78 22.81 -10.43
C ILE A 541 -1.60 23.16 -11.92
N LYS A 542 -1.53 24.45 -12.25
CA LYS A 542 -1.33 24.91 -13.62
C LYS A 542 0.04 24.50 -14.18
N ARG A 543 1.08 24.52 -13.37
CA ARG A 543 2.44 24.10 -13.77
C ARG A 543 2.48 22.63 -14.20
N ILE A 544 1.73 21.76 -13.50
CA ILE A 544 1.55 20.36 -13.90
C ILE A 544 0.49 20.18 -15.00
N TRP A 545 0.05 21.24 -15.68
CA TRP A 545 -0.92 21.19 -16.79
C TRP A 545 -2.29 20.62 -16.41
N GLU A 546 -2.69 20.85 -15.18
CA GLU A 546 -4.01 20.50 -14.67
C GLU A 546 -4.81 21.78 -14.37
N GLU A 547 -6.11 21.63 -14.20
CA GLU A 547 -7.02 22.71 -13.77
C GLU A 547 -7.71 22.29 -12.47
N PRO A 548 -8.07 23.22 -11.57
CA PRO A 548 -8.81 22.89 -10.36
C PRO A 548 -10.22 22.37 -10.68
N GLY A 549 -10.75 21.50 -9.82
CA GLY A 549 -12.14 21.07 -9.87
C GLY A 549 -13.11 22.07 -9.25
N TYR A 550 -14.37 21.66 -9.11
CA TYR A 550 -15.37 22.41 -8.36
C TYR A 550 -15.01 22.45 -6.87
N ALA A 551 -14.81 23.64 -6.31
CA ALA A 551 -14.42 23.82 -4.92
C ALA A 551 -15.64 23.91 -3.99
N TRP A 552 -15.72 22.97 -3.05
CA TRP A 552 -16.53 23.08 -1.84
C TRP A 552 -15.67 23.68 -0.73
N TYR A 553 -16.28 24.47 0.14
CA TYR A 553 -15.61 25.05 1.30
C TYR A 553 -16.18 24.42 2.57
N GLU A 554 -15.32 23.92 3.47
CA GLU A 554 -15.74 23.35 4.74
C GLU A 554 -16.59 24.35 5.53
N SER A 555 -16.21 25.63 5.49
CA SER A 555 -16.92 26.77 6.07
C SER A 555 -18.37 26.93 5.59
N ASP A 556 -18.72 26.44 4.40
CA ASP A 556 -20.07 26.49 3.84
C ASP A 556 -20.91 25.25 4.15
N VAL A 557 -20.27 24.10 4.36
CA VAL A 557 -20.95 22.78 4.46
C VAL A 557 -21.00 22.23 5.88
N TYR A 558 -20.18 22.72 6.81
CA TYR A 558 -20.01 22.13 8.15
C TYR A 558 -21.29 22.04 9.01
N LYS A 559 -22.36 22.75 8.65
CA LYS A 559 -23.66 22.71 9.34
C LYS A 559 -24.64 21.68 8.76
N GLY A 560 -24.54 21.35 7.47
CA GLY A 560 -25.55 20.57 6.76
C GLY A 560 -25.76 19.16 7.32
N GLY A 561 -24.70 18.53 7.81
CA GLY A 561 -24.80 17.20 8.43
C GLY A 561 -25.71 17.12 9.64
N LYS A 562 -25.87 18.21 10.40
CA LYS A 562 -26.73 18.22 11.60
C LYS A 562 -28.21 18.15 11.23
N GLU A 563 -28.58 18.75 10.11
CA GLU A 563 -29.96 18.74 9.60
C GLU A 563 -30.36 17.31 9.20
N ILE A 564 -29.48 16.62 8.47
CA ILE A 564 -29.66 15.22 8.07
C ILE A 564 -29.82 14.30 9.29
N ILE A 565 -28.97 14.48 10.30
CA ILE A 565 -29.06 13.68 11.54
C ILE A 565 -30.37 13.92 12.27
N THR A 566 -30.87 15.16 12.25
CA THR A 566 -32.13 15.50 12.91
C THR A 566 -33.32 14.91 12.16
N GLU A 567 -33.29 14.92 10.83
CA GLU A 567 -34.32 14.35 9.96
C GLU A 567 -34.47 12.84 10.14
N HIS A 568 -33.36 12.11 10.21
CA HIS A 568 -33.36 10.64 10.29
C HIS A 568 -33.31 10.11 11.74
N LEU A 569 -33.45 10.98 12.74
CA LEU A 569 -33.41 10.58 14.14
C LEU A 569 -34.66 9.76 14.50
N GLY A 570 -34.47 8.54 14.99
CA GLY A 570 -35.57 7.65 15.39
C GLY A 570 -36.03 6.66 14.31
N GLU A 571 -35.39 6.65 13.14
CA GLU A 571 -35.62 5.65 12.07
C GLU A 571 -34.90 4.30 12.31
N GLY A 572 -34.37 4.08 13.51
CA GLY A 572 -33.68 2.85 13.90
C GLY A 572 -32.18 2.81 13.56
N VAL A 573 -31.73 3.61 12.58
CA VAL A 573 -30.30 3.75 12.23
C VAL A 573 -29.59 4.76 13.13
N LEU A 574 -30.22 5.90 13.41
CA LEU A 574 -29.68 6.92 14.32
C LEU A 574 -30.41 6.89 15.66
N GLU A 575 -29.65 6.80 16.74
CA GLU A 575 -30.15 6.75 18.11
C GLU A 575 -29.52 7.86 18.94
N LYS A 576 -30.35 8.57 19.72
CA LYS A 576 -29.87 9.53 20.71
C LYS A 576 -29.65 8.82 22.04
N LEU A 577 -28.43 8.90 22.56
CA LEU A 577 -28.03 8.33 23.84
C LEU A 577 -28.50 9.20 25.02
N ASP A 578 -28.49 8.62 26.23
CA ASP A 578 -28.90 9.27 27.47
C ASP A 578 -28.12 10.57 27.78
N ASP A 579 -26.85 10.64 27.38
CA ASP A 579 -26.00 11.82 27.55
C ASP A 579 -26.21 12.89 26.47
N GLY A 580 -27.09 12.63 25.51
CA GLY A 580 -27.43 13.53 24.41
C GLY A 580 -26.60 13.36 23.14
N ALA A 581 -25.58 12.51 23.12
CA ALA A 581 -24.84 12.17 21.91
C ALA A 581 -25.72 11.39 20.92
N VAL A 582 -25.41 11.45 19.62
CA VAL A 582 -26.12 10.67 18.59
C VAL A 582 -25.17 9.65 17.97
N ILE A 583 -25.60 8.39 17.97
CA ILE A 583 -24.85 7.25 17.44
C ILE A 583 -25.56 6.65 16.22
N ALA A 584 -24.79 6.27 15.21
CA ALA A 584 -25.27 5.48 14.07
C ALA A 584 -25.02 3.99 14.34
N ARG A 585 -26.10 3.20 14.30
CA ARG A 585 -26.14 1.75 14.53
C ARG A 585 -25.87 1.01 13.22
N ILE A 586 -24.61 0.65 12.98
CA ILE A 586 -24.16 0.01 11.73
C ILE A 586 -23.47 -1.34 11.98
N GLU A 587 -23.23 -1.71 13.25
CA GLU A 587 -22.50 -2.94 13.60
C GLU A 587 -23.24 -4.21 13.21
N GLN A 588 -24.55 -4.26 13.45
CA GLN A 588 -25.34 -5.45 13.19
C GLN A 588 -25.42 -5.81 11.71
N GLU A 589 -25.57 -4.81 10.84
CA GLU A 589 -25.79 -5.00 9.41
C GLU A 589 -24.47 -5.06 8.62
N TYR A 590 -23.52 -4.18 8.93
CA TYR A 590 -22.28 -4.02 8.15
C TYR A 590 -21.04 -4.62 8.82
N GLY A 591 -21.13 -5.04 10.10
CA GLY A 591 -19.99 -5.53 10.88
C GLY A 591 -18.95 -4.45 11.20
N LEU A 592 -19.36 -3.18 11.15
CA LEU A 592 -18.55 -1.98 11.41
C LEU A 592 -18.87 -1.42 12.80
N PRO A 593 -17.92 -0.83 13.55
CA PRO A 593 -18.24 -0.24 14.84
C PRO A 593 -19.33 0.83 14.72
N ASP A 594 -20.32 0.76 15.60
CA ASP A 594 -21.27 1.86 15.79
C ASP A 594 -20.51 3.18 15.99
N THR A 595 -20.99 4.23 15.33
CA THR A 595 -20.20 5.45 15.15
C THR A 595 -20.95 6.66 15.68
N ILE A 596 -20.32 7.39 16.61
CA ILE A 596 -20.86 8.67 17.08
C ILE A 596 -20.81 9.67 15.92
N VAL A 597 -21.97 10.26 15.62
CA VAL A 597 -22.16 11.27 14.57
C VAL A 597 -22.52 12.65 15.15
N LEU A 598 -22.90 12.75 16.42
CA LEU A 598 -22.92 14.02 17.17
C LEU A 598 -22.46 13.77 18.61
N LYS A 599 -21.64 14.68 19.13
CA LYS A 599 -21.29 14.68 20.56
C LYS A 599 -22.48 15.12 21.42
N SER A 600 -22.40 14.86 22.73
CA SER A 600 -23.40 15.28 23.72
C SER A 600 -23.63 16.80 23.78
N ASP A 601 -22.63 17.60 23.45
CA ASP A 601 -22.73 19.06 23.32
C ASP A 601 -23.32 19.54 21.98
N GLY A 602 -23.72 18.61 21.10
CA GLY A 602 -24.26 18.90 19.77
C GLY A 602 -23.20 19.23 18.72
N THR A 603 -21.90 19.06 19.02
CA THR A 603 -20.82 19.28 18.05
C THR A 603 -20.79 18.17 17.00
N GLY A 604 -20.72 18.58 15.72
CA GLY A 604 -20.54 17.68 14.58
C GLY A 604 -19.13 17.10 14.50
N LEU A 605 -19.01 15.89 13.99
CA LEU A 605 -17.76 15.18 13.71
C LEU A 605 -17.52 15.11 12.21
N TYR A 606 -16.38 14.57 11.77
CA TYR A 606 -16.06 14.45 10.34
C TYR A 606 -17.13 13.70 9.54
N HIS A 607 -17.66 12.58 10.06
CA HIS A 607 -18.76 11.86 9.41
C HIS A 607 -20.01 12.75 9.21
N THR A 608 -20.29 13.65 10.17
CA THR A 608 -21.38 14.63 10.04
C THR A 608 -21.12 15.57 8.89
N GLN A 609 -19.91 16.13 8.82
CA GLN A 609 -19.54 17.11 7.79
C GLN A 609 -19.61 16.49 6.40
N ASP A 610 -19.01 15.30 6.22
CA ASP A 610 -18.97 14.63 4.93
C ASP A 610 -20.33 14.14 4.45
N MET A 611 -21.20 13.73 5.38
CA MET A 611 -22.60 13.42 5.04
C MET A 611 -23.33 14.66 4.53
N GLY A 612 -23.13 15.81 5.18
CA GLY A 612 -23.66 17.09 4.70
C GLY A 612 -23.13 17.49 3.32
N LEU A 613 -21.83 17.29 3.10
CA LEU A 613 -21.19 17.55 1.81
C LEU A 613 -21.75 16.64 0.70
N LEU A 614 -21.90 15.34 0.97
CA LEU A 614 -22.41 14.39 -0.02
C LEU A 614 -23.84 14.74 -0.45
N VAL A 615 -24.71 15.15 0.47
CA VAL A 615 -26.07 15.59 0.10
C VAL A 615 -26.02 16.79 -0.84
N ARG A 616 -25.15 17.77 -0.59
CA ARG A 616 -24.97 18.90 -1.52
C ARG A 616 -24.41 18.48 -2.87
N LYS A 617 -23.52 17.49 -2.91
CA LYS A 617 -23.04 16.91 -4.17
C LYS A 617 -24.19 16.28 -4.94
N LYS A 618 -25.07 15.52 -4.26
CA LYS A 618 -26.25 14.91 -4.85
C LYS A 618 -27.24 15.95 -5.38
N GLU A 619 -27.53 17.00 -4.61
CA GLU A 619 -28.42 18.09 -5.04
C GLU A 619 -27.87 18.86 -6.25
N LYS A 620 -26.56 19.06 -6.30
CA LYS A 620 -25.92 19.87 -7.36
C LYS A 620 -25.69 19.08 -8.64
N PHE A 621 -25.23 17.83 -8.52
CA PHE A 621 -24.71 17.04 -9.63
C PHE A 621 -25.51 15.77 -9.91
N ASP A 622 -26.26 15.24 -8.94
CA ASP A 622 -26.94 13.93 -9.02
C ASP A 622 -26.06 12.80 -9.59
N PRO A 623 -24.89 12.52 -8.97
CA PRO A 623 -23.91 11.63 -9.56
C PRO A 623 -24.33 10.16 -9.46
N TRP A 624 -24.06 9.41 -10.53
CA TRP A 624 -24.21 7.95 -10.53
C TRP A 624 -23.19 7.27 -9.59
N LYS A 625 -21.98 7.83 -9.47
CA LYS A 625 -20.93 7.29 -8.60
C LYS A 625 -20.01 8.41 -8.11
N ILE A 626 -19.50 8.28 -6.89
CA ILE A 626 -18.51 9.20 -6.32
C ILE A 626 -17.25 8.42 -5.93
N ILE A 627 -16.10 8.89 -6.40
CA ILE A 627 -14.78 8.36 -6.06
C ILE A 627 -14.06 9.37 -5.17
N TYR A 628 -13.61 8.93 -4.01
CA TYR A 628 -12.80 9.70 -3.06
C TYR A 628 -11.34 9.30 -3.22
N VAL A 629 -10.52 10.17 -3.81
CA VAL A 629 -9.07 9.94 -3.92
C VAL A 629 -8.40 10.49 -2.66
N VAL A 630 -8.27 9.63 -1.65
CA VAL A 630 -7.79 10.02 -0.32
C VAL A 630 -6.84 8.95 0.22
N GLY A 631 -5.82 9.36 0.98
CA GLY A 631 -4.82 8.46 1.54
C GLY A 631 -5.40 7.31 2.38
N GLU A 632 -4.66 6.20 2.45
CA GLU A 632 -5.10 4.98 3.14
C GLU A 632 -5.28 5.13 4.66
N GLU A 633 -4.78 6.20 5.26
CA GLU A 633 -5.02 6.54 6.67
C GLU A 633 -6.51 6.80 6.99
N GLN A 634 -7.32 7.12 5.98
CA GLN A 634 -8.75 7.43 6.14
C GLN A 634 -9.70 6.26 5.81
N VAL A 635 -9.18 5.05 5.58
CA VAL A 635 -10.00 3.88 5.21
C VAL A 635 -11.13 3.62 6.21
N ALA A 636 -10.84 3.68 7.51
CA ALA A 636 -11.85 3.42 8.54
C ALA A 636 -12.97 4.48 8.56
N HIS A 637 -12.63 5.73 8.25
CA HIS A 637 -13.59 6.83 8.17
C HIS A 637 -14.54 6.62 6.99
N PHE A 638 -14.03 6.42 5.78
CA PHE A 638 -14.88 6.23 4.59
C PHE A 638 -15.72 4.95 4.66
N GLN A 639 -15.20 3.86 5.23
CA GLN A 639 -15.98 2.64 5.43
C GLN A 639 -17.21 2.88 6.31
N ARG A 640 -17.05 3.61 7.41
CA ARG A 640 -18.15 3.96 8.32
C ARG A 640 -19.08 4.97 7.66
N LEU A 641 -18.54 6.01 7.02
CA LEU A 641 -19.34 6.99 6.29
C LEU A 641 -20.24 6.32 5.24
N PHE A 642 -19.69 5.45 4.39
CA PHE A 642 -20.46 4.80 3.33
C PHE A 642 -21.55 3.87 3.88
N ALA A 643 -21.28 3.16 4.99
CA ALA A 643 -22.28 2.34 5.64
C ALA A 643 -23.39 3.18 6.31
N ILE A 644 -23.04 4.32 6.92
CA ILE A 644 -24.03 5.25 7.46
C ILE A 644 -24.94 5.77 6.34
N LEU A 645 -24.35 6.18 5.21
CA LEU A 645 -25.10 6.70 4.06
C LEU A 645 -26.02 5.65 3.41
N ASP A 646 -25.56 4.40 3.32
CA ASP A 646 -26.33 3.27 2.82
C ASP A 646 -27.49 2.91 3.77
N ALA A 647 -27.20 2.81 5.07
CA ALA A 647 -28.21 2.52 6.10
C ALA A 647 -29.31 3.60 6.15
N LEU A 648 -28.94 4.87 5.94
CA LEU A 648 -29.88 6.00 5.85
C LEU A 648 -30.60 6.10 4.50
N ASN A 649 -30.34 5.19 3.56
CA ASN A 649 -30.88 5.24 2.18
C ASN A 649 -30.57 6.55 1.45
N ILE A 650 -29.47 7.23 1.79
CA ILE A 650 -29.03 8.48 1.14
C ILE A 650 -28.35 8.17 -0.18
N MET A 651 -27.39 7.23 -0.16
CA MET A 651 -26.69 6.76 -1.36
C MET A 651 -26.20 5.33 -1.14
N PRO A 652 -26.41 4.42 -2.11
CA PRO A 652 -25.95 3.05 -1.99
C PRO A 652 -24.44 2.95 -1.81
N MET A 653 -23.99 2.04 -0.94
CA MET A 653 -22.56 1.84 -0.69
C MET A 653 -21.78 1.44 -1.95
N ASP A 654 -22.44 0.85 -2.95
CA ASP A 654 -21.86 0.40 -4.22
C ASP A 654 -21.52 1.58 -5.14
N ASP A 655 -22.17 2.73 -4.92
CA ASP A 655 -21.98 3.97 -5.65
C ASP A 655 -20.95 4.91 -5.01
N LEU A 656 -20.32 4.46 -3.92
CA LEU A 656 -19.28 5.18 -3.21
C LEU A 656 -17.98 4.38 -3.19
N TYR A 657 -16.88 4.99 -3.64
CA TYR A 657 -15.59 4.32 -3.70
C TYR A 657 -14.47 5.15 -3.08
N HIS A 658 -13.77 4.59 -2.10
CA HIS A 658 -12.54 5.16 -1.55
C HIS A 658 -11.32 4.63 -2.30
N PHE A 659 -10.74 5.46 -3.16
CA PHE A 659 -9.47 5.21 -3.83
C PHE A 659 -8.29 5.46 -2.86
N ALA A 660 -8.08 4.49 -1.97
CA ALA A 660 -7.16 4.55 -0.83
C ALA A 660 -5.68 4.42 -1.23
N TYR A 661 -5.07 5.49 -1.76
CA TYR A 661 -3.67 5.46 -2.18
C TYR A 661 -2.68 5.46 -0.98
N SER A 662 -1.50 4.88 -1.17
CA SER A 662 -0.46 4.76 -0.13
C SER A 662 0.58 5.90 -0.23
N VAL A 663 1.47 5.96 0.75
CA VAL A 663 2.44 7.05 0.89
C VAL A 663 3.55 7.01 -0.18
N VAL A 664 4.03 8.18 -0.56
CA VAL A 664 5.22 8.35 -1.39
C VAL A 664 6.42 8.66 -0.51
N VAL A 665 7.50 7.90 -0.68
CA VAL A 665 8.79 8.03 0.01
C VAL A 665 9.91 8.18 -1.01
N GLY A 666 11.05 8.74 -0.61
CA GLY A 666 12.25 8.79 -1.46
C GLY A 666 12.88 7.40 -1.65
N LYS A 667 13.92 7.34 -2.49
CA LYS A 667 14.67 6.09 -2.77
C LYS A 667 15.25 5.41 -1.52
N ASP A 668 15.55 6.20 -0.49
CA ASP A 668 16.05 5.75 0.82
C ASP A 668 14.95 5.25 1.79
N GLY A 669 13.68 5.31 1.37
CA GLY A 669 12.53 4.91 2.18
C GLY A 669 12.08 5.98 3.19
N LYS A 670 12.68 7.17 3.18
CA LYS A 670 12.29 8.29 4.06
C LYS A 670 11.41 9.28 3.32
N LYS A 671 10.86 10.26 4.04
CA LYS A 671 10.13 11.39 3.41
C LYS A 671 11.09 12.15 2.50
N LEU A 672 10.63 12.55 1.32
CA LEU A 672 11.39 13.38 0.40
C LEU A 672 11.79 14.70 1.08
N SER A 673 13.09 14.97 1.13
CA SER A 673 13.67 16.21 1.62
C SER A 673 14.60 16.82 0.58
N SER A 674 14.78 18.14 0.65
CA SER A 674 15.78 18.85 -0.15
C SER A 674 17.21 18.41 0.21
N ARG A 675 18.19 18.85 -0.60
CA ARG A 675 19.63 18.59 -0.34
C ARG A 675 20.08 19.11 1.03
N ASP A 676 19.41 20.12 1.56
CA ASP A 676 19.66 20.73 2.87
C ASP A 676 18.85 20.08 4.01
N GLY A 677 18.11 19.00 3.74
CA GLY A 677 17.35 18.25 4.74
C GLY A 677 16.01 18.87 5.16
N LEU A 678 15.55 19.92 4.45
CA LEU A 678 14.25 20.54 4.68
C LEU A 678 13.13 19.77 3.95
N ASP A 679 11.90 19.88 4.47
CA ASP A 679 10.69 19.36 3.80
C ASP A 679 10.58 19.93 2.38
N LEU A 680 10.54 19.04 1.37
CA LEU A 680 10.52 19.43 -0.04
C LEU A 680 9.08 19.73 -0.50
N SER A 681 8.83 20.94 -1.02
CA SER A 681 7.55 21.26 -1.65
C SER A 681 7.43 20.64 -3.05
N ALA A 682 6.22 20.61 -3.60
CA ALA A 682 5.97 20.17 -4.96
C ALA A 682 6.71 21.05 -5.99
N ASP A 683 6.77 22.36 -5.76
CA ASP A 683 7.44 23.29 -6.65
C ASP A 683 8.95 23.05 -6.65
N ASP A 684 9.56 22.89 -5.47
CA ASP A 684 10.99 22.60 -5.33
C ASP A 684 11.36 21.27 -6.02
N LEU A 685 10.50 20.25 -5.88
CA LEU A 685 10.71 18.97 -6.56
C LEU A 685 10.68 19.12 -8.09
N MET A 686 9.72 19.89 -8.63
CA MET A 686 9.62 20.12 -10.07
C MET A 686 10.81 20.92 -10.59
N ASP A 687 11.29 21.92 -9.85
CA ASP A 687 12.50 22.69 -10.19
C ASP A 687 13.74 21.79 -10.20
N GLN A 688 13.91 20.96 -9.16
CA GLN A 688 14.99 19.97 -9.12
C GLN A 688 14.96 19.03 -10.32
N MET A 689 13.77 18.53 -10.70
CA MET A 689 13.63 17.65 -11.85
C MET A 689 13.89 18.36 -13.18
N LYS A 690 13.50 19.64 -13.32
CA LYS A 690 13.77 20.46 -14.50
C LYS A 690 15.27 20.67 -14.71
N ASP A 691 16.00 21.00 -13.66
CA ASP A 691 17.46 21.21 -13.71
C ASP A 691 18.19 19.92 -14.13
N GLU A 692 17.77 18.78 -13.57
CA GLU A 692 18.33 17.48 -13.92
C GLU A 692 17.97 17.11 -15.38
N ALA A 693 16.74 17.36 -15.82
CA ALA A 693 16.33 17.15 -17.21
C ALA A 693 17.15 18.00 -18.20
N ALA A 694 17.44 19.27 -17.87
CA ALA A 694 18.30 20.13 -18.69
C ALA A 694 19.72 19.58 -18.82
N THR A 695 20.27 19.02 -17.73
CA THR A 695 21.58 18.38 -17.73
C THR A 695 21.59 17.16 -18.66
N VAL A 696 20.57 16.30 -18.56
CA VAL A 696 20.43 15.12 -19.42
C VAL A 696 20.27 15.51 -20.89
N LEU A 697 19.44 16.51 -21.22
CA LEU A 697 19.22 16.95 -22.61
C LEU A 697 20.48 17.55 -23.24
N ARG A 698 21.20 18.42 -22.53
CA ARG A 698 22.48 18.99 -23.00
C ARG A 698 23.54 17.93 -23.26
N SER A 699 23.55 16.85 -22.48
CA SER A 699 24.48 15.73 -22.70
C SER A 699 24.23 14.98 -24.02
N ARG A 700 23.00 15.04 -24.56
CA ARG A 700 22.60 14.40 -25.81
C ARG A 700 22.73 15.33 -27.03
N SER A 701 22.55 16.63 -26.84
CA SER A 701 22.79 17.65 -27.87
C SER A 701 23.24 18.96 -27.24
N SER A 702 24.48 19.36 -27.54
CA SER A 702 25.09 20.59 -27.02
C SER A 702 24.53 21.87 -27.64
N ASP A 703 23.85 21.76 -28.77
CA ASP A 703 23.54 22.90 -29.64
C ASP A 703 22.08 23.41 -29.47
N ILE A 704 21.37 22.93 -28.44
CA ILE A 704 19.99 23.36 -28.13
C ILE A 704 20.03 24.79 -27.57
N PRO A 705 19.30 25.76 -28.18
CA PRO A 705 19.20 27.12 -27.63
C PRO A 705 18.62 27.15 -26.21
N ASP A 706 19.14 28.00 -25.33
CA ASP A 706 18.76 28.02 -23.90
C ASP A 706 17.26 28.16 -23.65
N LYS A 707 16.56 28.98 -24.45
CA LYS A 707 15.10 29.14 -24.34
C LYS A 707 14.36 27.83 -24.69
N VAL A 708 14.80 27.14 -25.73
CA VAL A 708 14.21 25.87 -26.17
C VAL A 708 14.53 24.77 -25.16
N LEU A 709 15.75 24.76 -24.63
CA LEU A 709 16.15 23.84 -23.57
C LEU A 709 15.27 24.01 -22.33
N ASP A 710 15.03 25.26 -21.88
CA ASP A 710 14.20 25.53 -20.71
C ASP A 710 12.77 24.99 -20.86
N GLU A 711 12.16 25.21 -22.04
CA GLU A 711 10.82 24.73 -22.37
C GLU A 711 10.75 23.20 -22.45
N ILE A 712 11.71 22.54 -23.12
CA ILE A 712 11.75 21.07 -23.24
C ILE A 712 12.06 20.44 -21.88
N SER A 713 12.99 20.98 -21.11
CA SER A 713 13.36 20.46 -19.79
C SER A 713 12.20 20.46 -18.81
N ASP A 714 11.42 21.54 -18.75
CA ASP A 714 10.23 21.60 -17.89
C ASP A 714 9.20 20.55 -18.34
N ALA A 715 8.96 20.43 -19.65
CA ALA A 715 8.03 19.43 -20.17
C ALA A 715 8.48 17.98 -19.92
N VAL A 716 9.76 17.68 -20.08
CA VAL A 716 10.35 16.37 -19.78
C VAL A 716 10.27 16.06 -18.29
N ALA A 717 10.56 17.04 -17.43
CA ALA A 717 10.47 16.89 -15.98
C ALA A 717 9.04 16.61 -15.51
N ILE A 718 8.05 17.39 -15.97
CA ILE A 718 6.64 17.16 -15.63
C ILE A 718 6.15 15.82 -16.20
N GLY A 719 6.52 15.47 -17.44
CA GLY A 719 6.19 14.17 -18.03
C GLY A 719 6.76 12.99 -17.25
N ALA A 720 8.02 13.08 -16.83
CA ALA A 720 8.69 12.11 -15.96
C ALA A 720 7.99 11.96 -14.60
N LEU A 721 7.69 13.07 -13.94
CA LEU A 721 7.00 13.11 -12.66
C LEU A 721 5.63 12.41 -12.75
N LYS A 722 4.83 12.79 -13.74
CA LYS A 722 3.49 12.21 -13.95
C LYS A 722 3.55 10.72 -14.21
N TYR A 723 4.40 10.29 -15.15
CA TYR A 723 4.54 8.87 -15.46
C TYR A 723 5.00 8.06 -14.25
N SER A 724 6.01 8.55 -13.52
CA SER A 724 6.58 7.84 -12.37
C SER A 724 5.55 7.64 -11.24
N LEU A 725 4.68 8.62 -11.01
CA LEU A 725 3.60 8.53 -10.02
C LEU A 725 2.40 7.68 -10.49
N LEU A 726 2.08 7.69 -11.79
CA LEU A 726 0.91 7.00 -12.33
C LEU A 726 1.18 5.55 -12.77
N SER A 727 2.42 5.20 -13.08
CA SER A 727 2.81 3.86 -13.57
C SER A 727 2.88 2.79 -12.47
N ARG A 728 2.79 3.20 -11.20
CA ARG A 728 2.94 2.31 -10.04
C ARG A 728 1.57 1.98 -9.44
N ASP A 729 1.52 0.85 -8.72
CA ASP A 729 0.34 0.44 -7.96
C ASP A 729 0.06 1.45 -6.85
N PRO A 730 -1.04 2.23 -6.92
CA PRO A 730 -1.31 3.29 -5.97
C PRO A 730 -1.63 2.78 -4.57
N PHE A 731 -1.94 1.50 -4.42
CA PHE A 731 -2.27 0.90 -3.13
C PHE A 731 -1.05 0.39 -2.37
N LYS A 732 0.16 0.60 -2.91
CA LYS A 732 1.44 0.22 -2.29
C LYS A 732 2.31 1.45 -2.09
N GLN A 733 3.12 1.43 -1.03
CA GLN A 733 4.10 2.48 -0.77
C GLN A 733 4.99 2.67 -2.01
N MET A 734 5.08 3.92 -2.49
CA MET A 734 5.84 4.26 -3.69
C MET A 734 7.20 4.85 -3.33
N LYS A 735 8.27 4.27 -3.89
CA LYS A 735 9.62 4.86 -3.82
C LYS A 735 9.87 5.76 -5.02
N PHE A 736 9.86 7.08 -4.81
CA PHE A 736 10.14 8.04 -5.87
C PHE A 736 11.64 8.29 -5.99
N ASP A 737 12.16 8.15 -7.20
CA ASP A 737 13.55 8.42 -7.56
C ASP A 737 13.59 9.36 -8.75
N VAL A 738 14.20 10.53 -8.55
CA VAL A 738 14.31 11.59 -9.58
C VAL A 738 15.15 11.12 -10.77
N GLU A 739 16.29 10.47 -10.51
CA GLU A 739 17.23 10.03 -11.55
C GLU A 739 16.59 8.93 -12.42
N GLU A 740 15.95 7.95 -11.77
CA GLU A 740 15.22 6.88 -12.48
C GLU A 740 14.09 7.45 -13.34
N SER A 741 13.33 8.42 -12.80
CA SER A 741 12.17 9.00 -13.47
C SER A 741 12.54 9.77 -14.74
N LEU A 742 13.74 10.36 -14.79
CA LEU A 742 14.24 11.17 -15.91
C LEU A 742 15.02 10.37 -16.95
N SER A 743 15.23 9.07 -16.73
CA SER A 743 15.99 8.23 -17.65
C SER A 743 15.37 8.17 -19.05
N PHE A 744 16.19 8.17 -20.11
CA PHE A 744 15.74 7.87 -21.48
C PHE A 744 15.85 6.38 -21.82
N THR A 745 16.05 5.53 -20.81
CA THR A 745 16.04 4.07 -20.90
C THR A 745 15.21 3.50 -19.74
N GLY A 746 14.56 2.36 -19.95
CA GLY A 746 13.69 1.77 -18.94
C GLY A 746 12.33 2.47 -18.82
N LYS A 747 11.59 2.14 -17.75
CA LYS A 747 10.18 2.53 -17.56
C LYS A 747 10.05 3.98 -17.10
N SER A 748 10.10 4.92 -18.04
CA SER A 748 10.04 6.35 -17.75
C SER A 748 9.13 7.12 -18.71
N GLY A 749 8.64 8.28 -18.26
CA GLY A 749 7.88 9.21 -19.10
C GLY A 749 8.68 9.71 -20.32
N PRO A 750 9.95 10.16 -20.16
CA PRO A 750 10.78 10.62 -21.27
C PRO A 750 10.99 9.55 -22.34
N TYR A 751 11.09 8.26 -21.99
CA TYR A 751 11.21 7.17 -22.95
C TYR A 751 10.02 7.10 -23.91
N ILE A 752 8.80 7.24 -23.38
CA ILE A 752 7.55 7.19 -24.15
C ILE A 752 7.38 8.48 -24.98
N MET A 753 7.66 9.64 -24.38
CA MET A 753 7.62 10.93 -25.10
C MET A 753 8.60 10.94 -26.28
N TYR A 754 9.78 10.33 -26.12
CA TYR A 754 10.78 10.22 -27.17
C TYR A 754 10.37 9.26 -28.30
N ALA A 755 9.63 8.19 -28.00
CA ALA A 755 9.04 7.35 -29.05
C ALA A 755 8.04 8.13 -29.92
N TYR A 756 7.22 9.00 -29.30
CA TYR A 756 6.30 9.88 -30.03
C TYR A 756 7.03 10.87 -30.94
N THR A 757 8.08 11.56 -30.46
CA THR A 757 8.85 12.51 -31.27
C THR A 757 9.59 11.82 -32.42
N ARG A 758 10.10 10.59 -32.21
CA ARG A 758 10.66 9.76 -33.29
C ARG A 758 9.62 9.48 -34.38
N ALA A 759 8.41 9.05 -34.01
CA ALA A 759 7.34 8.79 -34.95
C ALA A 759 6.96 10.04 -35.77
N LYS A 760 6.85 11.19 -35.10
CA LYS A 760 6.60 12.49 -35.75
C LYS A 760 7.72 12.88 -36.72
N ASN A 761 8.98 12.63 -36.35
CA ASN A 761 10.12 12.89 -37.22
C ASN A 761 10.15 12.01 -38.48
N ILE A 762 9.72 10.74 -38.40
CA ILE A 762 9.56 9.88 -39.58
C ILE A 762 8.52 10.49 -40.51
N GLN A 763 7.34 10.84 -39.99
CA GLN A 763 6.27 11.48 -40.78
C GLN A 763 6.76 12.77 -41.47
N LYS A 764 7.52 13.62 -40.76
CA LYS A 764 8.10 14.86 -41.31
C LYS A 764 9.09 14.60 -42.45
N LYS A 765 9.94 13.58 -42.33
CA LYS A 765 10.96 13.23 -43.34
C LYS A 765 10.36 12.63 -44.60
N VAL A 766 9.34 11.79 -44.44
CA VAL A 766 8.68 11.13 -45.57
C VAL A 766 7.73 12.10 -46.31
N GLY A 767 7.18 13.10 -45.61
CA GLY A 767 6.26 14.09 -46.19
C GLY A 767 4.84 13.55 -46.40
N GLN A 768 4.01 14.29 -47.14
CA GLN A 768 2.70 13.79 -47.61
C GLN A 768 2.93 12.91 -48.85
N VAL A 769 3.19 11.62 -48.63
CA VAL A 769 3.00 10.62 -49.70
C VAL A 769 1.50 10.64 -50.03
N GLY A 770 1.15 10.68 -51.32
CA GLY A 770 -0.20 10.98 -51.83
C GLY A 770 -1.34 10.33 -51.05
N GLU A 771 -2.45 11.07 -50.89
CA GLU A 771 -3.59 10.77 -50.00
C GLU A 771 -4.36 9.48 -50.31
N GLU A 772 -4.03 8.76 -51.38
CA GLU A 772 -4.65 7.48 -51.70
C GLU A 772 -4.22 6.41 -50.70
N ARG A 773 -5.10 6.21 -49.70
CA ARG A 773 -5.10 5.08 -48.77
C ARG A 773 -5.24 3.79 -49.58
N VAL A 774 -4.23 2.94 -49.51
CA VAL A 774 -4.29 1.59 -50.09
C VAL A 774 -3.59 0.66 -49.13
N VAL A 775 -4.33 0.16 -48.13
CA VAL A 775 -3.91 -1.03 -47.39
C VAL A 775 -4.45 -2.22 -48.18
N THR A 776 -3.77 -2.60 -49.27
CA THR A 776 -4.07 -3.87 -49.92
C THR A 776 -3.33 -5.00 -49.21
N PRO A 777 -3.98 -6.13 -48.96
CA PRO A 777 -3.33 -7.24 -48.26
C PRO A 777 -2.03 -7.74 -48.90
N ASP A 778 -2.00 -7.80 -50.24
CA ASP A 778 -0.83 -8.22 -51.03
C ASP A 778 0.41 -7.34 -50.79
N VAL A 779 0.20 -6.05 -50.52
CA VAL A 779 1.30 -5.10 -50.25
C VAL A 779 1.65 -5.12 -48.77
N PHE A 780 0.66 -5.28 -47.88
CA PHE A 780 0.88 -5.41 -46.44
C PHE A 780 1.75 -6.62 -46.10
N GLU A 781 1.50 -7.77 -46.73
CA GLU A 781 2.26 -9.01 -46.49
C GLU A 781 3.77 -8.84 -46.75
N LYS A 782 4.16 -8.04 -47.75
CA LYS A 782 5.58 -7.77 -48.07
C LYS A 782 6.33 -7.07 -46.94
N VAL A 783 5.65 -6.21 -46.19
CA VAL A 783 6.22 -5.41 -45.10
C VAL A 783 5.93 -6.00 -43.72
N TYR A 784 5.15 -7.09 -43.64
CA TYR A 784 4.68 -7.68 -42.39
C TYR A 784 5.74 -8.58 -41.71
N THR A 785 6.88 -7.98 -41.37
CA THR A 785 7.93 -8.63 -40.58
C THR A 785 7.48 -8.88 -39.14
N ASP A 786 8.24 -9.66 -38.37
CA ASP A 786 7.95 -9.91 -36.95
C ASP A 786 7.83 -8.61 -36.14
N ASP A 787 8.69 -7.61 -36.38
CA ASP A 787 8.65 -6.33 -35.68
C ASP A 787 7.42 -5.49 -36.06
N VAL A 788 7.04 -5.47 -37.34
CA VAL A 788 5.83 -4.80 -37.81
C VAL A 788 4.59 -5.47 -37.21
N ARG A 789 4.51 -6.80 -37.25
CA ARG A 789 3.43 -7.57 -36.61
C ARG A 789 3.32 -7.24 -35.13
N ASN A 790 4.43 -7.35 -34.39
CA ASN A 790 4.46 -7.12 -32.95
C ASN A 790 3.97 -5.71 -32.58
N LEU A 791 4.35 -4.70 -33.37
CA LEU A 791 3.87 -3.33 -33.20
C LEU A 791 2.38 -3.21 -33.52
N VAL A 792 1.93 -3.67 -34.68
CA VAL A 792 0.52 -3.53 -35.13
C VAL A 792 -0.44 -4.27 -34.20
N VAL A 793 -0.15 -5.51 -33.81
CA VAL A 793 -0.99 -6.26 -32.86
C VAL A 793 -1.09 -5.53 -31.52
N ARG A 794 0.00 -4.91 -31.06
CA ARG A 794 -0.01 -4.12 -29.81
C ARG A 794 -0.80 -2.83 -29.95
N LEU A 795 -0.74 -2.14 -31.09
CA LEU A 795 -1.58 -0.97 -31.38
C LEU A 795 -3.06 -1.33 -31.38
N LEU A 796 -3.42 -2.42 -32.05
CA LEU A 796 -4.81 -2.89 -32.16
C LEU A 796 -5.40 -3.37 -30.82
N LYS A 797 -4.56 -3.62 -29.81
CA LYS A 797 -4.95 -3.96 -28.43
C LYS A 797 -5.39 -2.74 -27.59
N TYR A 798 -5.18 -1.52 -28.10
CA TYR A 798 -5.37 -0.29 -27.32
C TYR A 798 -6.78 -0.13 -26.71
N PRO A 799 -7.88 -0.38 -27.44
CA PRO A 799 -9.23 -0.24 -26.87
C PRO A 799 -9.47 -1.20 -25.70
N GLU A 800 -8.98 -2.45 -25.77
CA GLU A 800 -9.10 -3.38 -24.64
C GLU A 800 -8.34 -2.88 -23.40
N VAL A 801 -7.18 -2.22 -23.60
CA VAL A 801 -6.38 -1.66 -22.50
C VAL A 801 -7.10 -0.48 -21.84
N ILE A 802 -7.77 0.38 -22.59
CA ILE A 802 -8.57 1.49 -22.03
C ILE A 802 -9.72 0.97 -21.18
N ILE A 803 -10.44 -0.03 -21.69
CA ILE A 803 -11.54 -0.68 -20.95
C ILE A 803 -11.01 -1.39 -19.71
N GLN A 804 -9.89 -2.11 -19.81
CA GLN A 804 -9.26 -2.77 -18.68
C GLN A 804 -8.81 -1.76 -17.62
N SER A 805 -8.17 -0.66 -18.02
CA SER A 805 -7.72 0.41 -17.12
C SER A 805 -8.90 1.06 -16.39
N SER A 806 -10.00 1.32 -17.10
CA SER A 806 -11.22 1.90 -16.55
C SER A 806 -11.91 0.96 -15.56
N ASN A 807 -12.13 -0.30 -15.92
CA ASN A 807 -12.74 -1.31 -15.05
C ASN A 807 -11.96 -1.56 -13.75
N ASN A 808 -10.64 -1.38 -13.79
CA ASN A 808 -9.75 -1.58 -12.64
C ASN A 808 -9.39 -0.27 -11.92
N TYR A 809 -9.94 0.87 -12.36
CA TYR A 809 -9.60 2.19 -11.82
C TYR A 809 -8.07 2.42 -11.80
N SER A 810 -7.35 1.98 -12.82
CA SER A 810 -5.88 1.91 -12.80
C SER A 810 -5.24 2.57 -14.01
N PRO A 811 -4.79 3.84 -13.87
CA PRO A 811 -3.92 4.48 -14.85
C PRO A 811 -2.60 3.72 -15.09
N GLY A 812 -2.13 2.94 -14.11
CA GLY A 812 -0.90 2.16 -14.22
C GLY A 812 -0.95 1.07 -15.29
N ILE A 813 -2.14 0.50 -15.57
CA ILE A 813 -2.32 -0.47 -16.66
C ILE A 813 -2.04 0.18 -18.02
N LEU A 814 -2.55 1.40 -18.23
CA LEU A 814 -2.28 2.18 -19.44
C LEU A 814 -0.81 2.60 -19.51
N ALA A 815 -0.21 3.04 -18.40
CA ALA A 815 1.19 3.45 -18.37
C ALA A 815 2.14 2.30 -18.77
N GLU A 816 1.92 1.09 -18.22
CA GLU A 816 2.70 -0.10 -18.58
C GLU A 816 2.53 -0.46 -20.06
N TYR A 817 1.30 -0.38 -20.59
CA TYR A 817 1.03 -0.59 -22.01
C TYR A 817 1.78 0.41 -22.91
N LEU A 818 1.78 1.69 -22.56
CA LEU A 818 2.47 2.73 -23.34
C LEU A 818 3.98 2.55 -23.34
N PHE A 819 4.56 2.10 -22.22
CA PHE A 819 5.98 1.73 -22.17
C PHE A 819 6.29 0.57 -23.11
N ASP A 820 5.52 -0.50 -23.05
CA ASP A 820 5.69 -1.64 -23.95
C ASP A 820 5.49 -1.25 -25.42
N LEU A 821 4.53 -0.36 -25.70
CA LEU A 821 4.30 0.17 -27.04
C LEU A 821 5.49 1.00 -27.53
N ALA A 822 6.02 1.89 -26.70
CA ALA A 822 7.22 2.66 -27.02
C ALA A 822 8.41 1.73 -27.30
N LYS A 823 8.55 0.63 -26.55
CA LYS A 823 9.58 -0.38 -26.80
C LYS A 823 9.38 -1.07 -28.15
N SER A 824 8.16 -1.55 -28.46
CA SER A 824 7.85 -2.15 -29.76
C SER A 824 8.09 -1.17 -30.92
N PHE A 825 7.74 0.11 -30.74
CA PHE A 825 7.96 1.15 -31.74
C PHE A 825 9.46 1.42 -31.97
N ASN A 826 10.25 1.47 -30.91
CA ASN A 826 11.70 1.67 -31.02
C ASN A 826 12.39 0.50 -31.73
N ASN A 827 11.97 -0.75 -31.46
CA ASN A 827 12.47 -1.92 -32.19
C ASN A 827 12.12 -1.82 -33.68
N PHE A 828 10.87 -1.49 -34.00
CA PHE A 828 10.42 -1.25 -35.38
C PHE A 828 11.27 -0.16 -36.07
N TYR A 829 11.55 0.95 -35.37
CA TYR A 829 12.36 2.04 -35.91
C TYR A 829 13.80 1.61 -36.23
N GLU A 830 14.38 0.70 -35.43
CA GLU A 830 15.73 0.19 -35.64
C GLU A 830 15.79 -0.84 -36.78
N SER A 831 14.77 -1.69 -36.92
CA SER A 831 14.75 -2.77 -37.92
C SER A 831 14.16 -2.39 -39.27
N VAL A 832 13.27 -1.39 -39.33
CA VAL A 832 12.54 -1.00 -40.55
C VAL A 832 12.87 0.42 -40.98
N ARG A 833 13.50 0.55 -42.15
CA ARG A 833 13.83 1.85 -42.76
C ARG A 833 12.67 2.42 -43.59
N VAL A 834 11.75 3.10 -42.91
CA VAL A 834 10.54 3.69 -43.55
C VAL A 834 10.88 4.73 -44.63
N VAL A 835 11.90 5.57 -44.41
CA VAL A 835 12.26 6.66 -45.34
C VAL A 835 12.84 6.13 -46.66
N ASP A 836 13.54 5.00 -46.59
CA ASP A 836 14.28 4.42 -47.71
C ASP A 836 13.45 3.35 -48.48
N ALA A 837 12.20 3.10 -48.04
CA ALA A 837 11.32 2.08 -48.60
C ALA A 837 10.75 2.47 -49.97
N THR A 838 10.24 1.50 -50.72
CA THR A 838 9.54 1.78 -51.98
C THR A 838 8.28 2.62 -51.72
N PRO A 839 7.77 3.41 -52.68
CA PRO A 839 6.59 4.24 -52.46
C PRO A 839 5.35 3.48 -51.98
N GLU A 840 5.19 2.21 -52.38
CA GLU A 840 4.08 1.34 -51.97
C GLU A 840 4.26 0.88 -50.51
N ASP A 841 5.42 0.33 -50.17
CA ASP A 841 5.76 -0.12 -48.81
C ASP A 841 5.74 1.05 -47.81
N GLN A 842 6.26 2.20 -48.24
CA GLN A 842 6.34 3.41 -47.44
C GLN A 842 4.96 3.92 -47.01
N ARG A 843 3.92 3.80 -47.85
CA ARG A 843 2.54 4.20 -47.50
C ARG A 843 2.02 3.39 -46.31
N ILE A 844 2.16 2.07 -46.38
CA ILE A 844 1.69 1.16 -45.31
C ILE A 844 2.47 1.38 -44.02
N LEU A 845 3.79 1.45 -44.11
CA LEU A 845 4.64 1.71 -42.95
C LEU A 845 4.33 3.06 -42.30
N LEU A 846 4.01 4.08 -43.11
CA LEU A 846 3.54 5.37 -42.60
C LEU A 846 2.20 5.26 -41.88
N ASP A 847 1.28 4.41 -42.31
CA ASP A 847 0.01 4.23 -41.62
C ASP A 847 0.20 3.56 -40.25
N VAL A 848 1.14 2.61 -40.14
CA VAL A 848 1.57 2.06 -38.84
C VAL A 848 2.19 3.14 -37.94
N VAL A 849 3.01 4.03 -38.52
CA VAL A 849 3.58 5.19 -37.80
C VAL A 849 2.49 6.16 -37.35
N LYS A 850 1.50 6.48 -38.19
CA LYS A 850 0.37 7.37 -37.84
C LYS A 850 -0.46 6.79 -36.71
N LEU A 851 -0.78 5.50 -36.75
CA LEU A 851 -1.50 4.82 -35.68
C LEU A 851 -0.66 4.81 -34.38
N SER A 852 0.65 4.61 -34.48
CA SER A 852 1.56 4.71 -33.33
C SER A 852 1.56 6.10 -32.70
N MET A 853 1.62 7.15 -33.53
CA MET A 853 1.52 8.53 -33.06
C MET A 853 0.19 8.81 -32.37
N HIS A 854 -0.92 8.34 -32.94
CA HIS A 854 -2.26 8.49 -32.36
C HIS A 854 -2.34 7.85 -30.97
N VAL A 855 -2.02 6.55 -30.87
CA VAL A 855 -2.13 5.79 -29.62
C VAL A 855 -1.19 6.33 -28.53
N LEU A 856 0.07 6.67 -28.88
CA LEU A 856 1.01 7.26 -27.94
C LEU A 856 0.51 8.61 -27.43
N LYS A 857 0.00 9.46 -28.32
CA LYS A 857 -0.53 10.78 -27.96
C LYS A 857 -1.77 10.68 -27.08
N ASP A 858 -2.74 9.87 -27.48
CA ASP A 858 -4.00 9.69 -26.74
C ASP A 858 -3.73 9.12 -25.34
N GLY A 859 -2.91 8.08 -25.24
CA GLY A 859 -2.52 7.49 -23.96
C GLY A 859 -1.74 8.45 -23.05
N LEU A 860 -0.78 9.21 -23.60
CA LEU A 860 -0.07 10.25 -22.84
C LEU A 860 -1.02 11.34 -22.36
N GLN A 861 -1.98 11.76 -23.19
CA GLN A 861 -3.00 12.75 -22.81
C GLN A 861 -3.90 12.25 -21.68
N ILE A 862 -4.29 10.97 -21.66
CA ILE A 862 -5.04 10.37 -20.56
C ILE A 862 -4.23 10.41 -19.25
N LEU A 863 -2.92 10.18 -19.31
CA LEU A 863 -2.01 10.34 -18.16
C LEU A 863 -1.69 11.81 -17.82
N GLY A 864 -2.25 12.76 -18.58
CA GLY A 864 -2.00 14.19 -18.43
C GLY A 864 -0.61 14.64 -18.89
N ILE A 865 0.10 13.83 -19.65
CA ILE A 865 1.44 14.12 -20.17
C ILE A 865 1.32 14.78 -21.53
N LYS A 866 1.92 15.96 -21.70
CA LYS A 866 1.99 16.62 -23.00
C LYS A 866 2.98 15.91 -23.91
N THR A 867 2.61 15.80 -25.18
CA THR A 867 3.53 15.43 -26.25
C THR A 867 4.32 16.65 -26.72
N LEU A 868 5.59 16.43 -27.06
CA LEU A 868 6.44 17.44 -27.68
C LEU A 868 6.57 17.18 -29.18
N ASP A 869 6.87 18.24 -29.92
CA ASP A 869 7.10 18.15 -31.37
C ASP A 869 8.52 17.66 -31.67
N GLU A 870 9.48 18.08 -30.86
CA GLU A 870 10.90 17.75 -30.95
C GLU A 870 11.46 17.60 -29.51
N MET A 871 12.41 16.68 -29.31
CA MET A 871 13.05 16.37 -28.02
C MET A 871 14.51 15.97 -28.19
#